data_AF-A0A8B7V3S1-F1
#
_entry.id   AF-A0A8B7V3S1-F1
#
_cell.length_a   1.000
_cell.length_b   1.000
_cell.length_c   1.000
_cell.angle_alpha   90.00
_cell.angle_beta   90.00
_cell.angle_gamma   90.00
#
_symmetry.space_group_name_H-M   'P 1'
#
loop_
_entity.id
_entity.type
_entity.pdbx_description
1 polymer ?
#
loop_
_entity_poly.entity_id
_entity_poly.type
_entity_poly.pdbx_seq_one_letter_code
_entity_poly.pdbx_strand_id
1 'polypeptide(L)'
;MLEFVVFSLNYIPCKELISVSILLKSSSSYHCSIIAMKTLLKFTRHDYIFKDVFREVGLLEVMVNLLHKYAALLKDPTQALNEQGDSRNNSSIEDQKHLALLVMEALTVLLQGSNTNAGIFREFGGARCAHNIVKYPQCRQHALMTIQQLVLSPNGDDDMGTLLGLMHSAPPTELQLKTDILRALLSVLRESHRSRTVFRKVGGFVYITSLLVAMERSLSFPPKNGWEKVNQNQVFELLHTVFCTLTAAMRYEPANSHFFKTEIQYEKLADAVRFLGCFSDLRKISAMNVFPSNTQPFQRLLEEDVISMDSVSPTLRHCSKLFIYLYKVATDSFDRHAYHSVSTPPVYPAKNVTDLKLHVTTSPLQSSDAVIIHPGAMLAMLDLLASVGSVAQPEHALDLQLAVANILQSLVHTERNQQVMCEAGLHARLLQRCSAALADEDHALHPPLQRMFERLASQALEPMVLREFLRLASPLNCGAWDKKLLKQYRVHKPSSLSYEPEMRNSMITSVEGLGSDNVFSLHEDNHYRISKSLVKSAEGSTVPLTRVKCLVSMTTPHDIRLHGSSVTPAFVEFDTSLEGFGCLFLPSLAPHNAPSNNAVTTGLTDGAVVSGIGSGERFFPPPSGLSYSSWFCIEHFSSPPGSHPVRLLTVVRRANSSEQHYVCLAVVLSAKDRALIVSTKEELLQNYG
;
A
#
# COMPACT_ATOMS: atom_id res chain seq x y z
N MET A 1 -23.30 55.26 13.27
CA MET A 1 -24.64 55.16 13.89
C MET A 1 -25.11 53.71 13.97
N LEU A 2 -25.26 52.99 12.85
CA LEU A 2 -25.71 51.58 12.89
C LEU A 2 -24.82 50.70 13.79
N GLU A 3 -23.49 50.84 13.71
CA GLU A 3 -22.57 50.12 14.60
C GLU A 3 -22.82 50.40 16.09
N PHE A 4 -23.12 51.65 16.45
CA PHE A 4 -23.43 52.02 17.84
C PHE A 4 -24.76 51.40 18.30
N VAL A 5 -25.79 51.43 17.45
CA VAL A 5 -27.10 50.84 17.77
C VAL A 5 -26.99 49.33 17.98
N VAL A 6 -26.23 48.64 17.12
CA VAL A 6 -26.04 47.19 17.23
C VAL A 6 -25.13 46.82 18.40
N PHE A 7 -23.94 47.42 18.51
CA PHE A 7 -22.93 46.97 19.48
C PHE A 7 -23.07 47.59 20.87
N SER A 8 -23.58 48.82 20.98
CA SER A 8 -23.68 49.53 22.25
C SER A 8 -25.08 49.47 22.84
N LEU A 9 -26.12 49.44 22.00
CA LEU A 9 -27.52 49.38 22.45
C LEU A 9 -28.14 47.97 22.31
N ASN A 10 -27.43 47.00 21.73
CA ASN A 10 -27.92 45.63 21.49
C ASN A 10 -29.29 45.58 20.79
N TYR A 11 -29.53 46.51 19.86
CA TYR A 11 -30.78 46.63 19.11
C TYR A 11 -30.57 46.29 17.64
N ILE A 12 -31.53 45.59 17.03
CA ILE A 12 -31.48 45.18 15.62
C ILE A 12 -32.28 46.18 14.76
N PRO A 13 -31.63 47.05 13.96
CA PRO A 13 -32.30 48.11 13.22
C PRO A 13 -32.82 47.60 11.86
N CYS A 14 -33.87 46.76 11.86
CA CYS A 14 -34.38 46.10 10.64
C CYS A 14 -34.79 47.08 9.53
N LYS A 15 -35.44 48.20 9.87
CA LYS A 15 -35.90 49.19 8.86
C LYS A 15 -34.71 49.85 8.16
N GLU A 16 -33.69 50.17 8.92
CA GLU A 16 -32.46 50.78 8.42
C GLU A 16 -31.65 49.76 7.60
N LEU A 17 -31.61 48.49 8.02
CA LEU A 17 -30.99 47.42 7.24
C LEU A 17 -31.68 47.20 5.88
N ILE A 18 -33.01 47.34 5.82
CA ILE A 18 -33.74 47.35 4.53
C ILE A 18 -33.30 48.53 3.66
N SER A 19 -33.12 49.73 4.25
CA SER A 19 -32.58 50.88 3.50
C SER A 19 -31.17 50.63 2.97
N VAL A 20 -30.31 49.97 3.75
CA VAL A 20 -28.97 49.54 3.30
C VAL A 20 -29.07 48.50 2.17
N SER A 21 -30.02 47.57 2.23
CA SER A 21 -30.28 46.59 1.17
C SER A 21 -30.63 47.27 -0.16
N ILE A 22 -31.51 48.29 -0.13
CA ILE A 22 -31.90 49.08 -1.31
C ILE A 22 -30.70 49.87 -1.86
N LEU A 23 -29.87 50.45 -0.99
CA LEU A 23 -28.65 51.15 -1.37
C LEU A 23 -27.68 50.23 -2.12
N LEU A 24 -27.44 49.02 -1.60
CA LEU A 24 -26.55 48.03 -2.24
C LEU A 24 -27.11 47.59 -3.59
N LYS A 25 -28.43 47.40 -3.68
CA LYS A 25 -29.11 47.00 -4.92
C LYS A 25 -28.99 48.06 -6.02
N SER A 26 -29.09 49.35 -5.69
CA SER A 26 -28.97 50.45 -6.65
C SER A 26 -27.54 50.62 -7.21
N SER A 27 -26.52 50.20 -6.45
CA SER A 27 -25.11 50.20 -6.87
C SER A 27 -24.61 51.58 -7.37
N SER A 28 -25.15 52.67 -6.83
CA SER A 28 -24.85 54.05 -7.26
C SER A 28 -23.45 54.53 -6.89
N SER A 29 -22.85 53.98 -5.82
CA SER A 29 -21.50 54.31 -5.36
C SER A 29 -20.80 53.08 -4.78
N TYR A 30 -19.66 52.70 -5.38
CA TYR A 30 -18.85 51.58 -4.88
C TYR A 30 -18.24 51.87 -3.52
N HIS A 31 -17.76 53.09 -3.28
CA HIS A 31 -17.20 53.48 -1.99
C HIS A 31 -18.23 53.36 -0.85
N CYS A 32 -19.46 53.84 -1.07
CA CYS A 32 -20.53 53.71 -0.09
C CYS A 32 -20.92 52.24 0.14
N SER A 33 -20.99 51.45 -0.94
CA SER A 33 -21.29 50.01 -0.87
C SER A 33 -20.22 49.24 -0.11
N ILE A 34 -18.93 49.59 -0.27
CA ILE A 34 -17.82 48.99 0.48
C ILE A 34 -17.96 49.27 1.98
N ILE A 35 -18.24 50.52 2.37
CA ILE A 35 -18.43 50.89 3.78
C ILE A 35 -19.64 50.17 4.37
N ALA A 36 -20.75 50.09 3.63
CA ALA A 36 -21.93 49.36 4.03
C ALA A 36 -21.60 47.87 4.23
N MET A 37 -20.94 47.21 3.27
CA MET A 37 -20.56 45.80 3.38
C MET A 37 -19.60 45.53 4.54
N LYS A 38 -18.62 46.40 4.79
CA LYS A 38 -17.74 46.29 5.98
C LYS A 38 -18.54 46.34 7.28
N THR A 39 -19.53 47.24 7.35
CA THR A 39 -20.41 47.37 8.51
C THR A 39 -21.27 46.13 8.70
N LEU A 40 -21.89 45.64 7.63
CA LEU A 40 -22.72 44.42 7.64
C LEU A 40 -21.90 43.18 8.05
N LEU A 41 -20.67 43.05 7.56
CA LEU A 41 -19.79 41.94 7.93
C LEU A 41 -19.49 41.95 9.43
N LYS A 42 -19.24 43.12 10.04
CA LYS A 42 -19.07 43.23 11.50
C LYS A 42 -20.32 42.75 12.25
N PHE A 43 -21.53 43.01 11.75
CA PHE A 43 -22.77 42.53 12.38
C PHE A 43 -22.86 41.01 12.33
N THR A 44 -22.58 40.39 11.17
CA THR A 44 -22.61 38.92 11.03
C THR A 44 -21.58 38.19 11.90
N ARG A 45 -20.50 38.88 12.30
CA ARG A 45 -19.47 38.35 13.20
C ARG A 45 -19.76 38.58 14.67
N HIS A 46 -20.68 39.50 14.98
CA HIS A 46 -21.00 39.86 16.35
C HIS A 46 -22.01 38.90 16.98
N ASP A 47 -23.09 38.58 16.25
CA ASP A 47 -24.13 37.68 16.74
C ASP A 47 -24.67 36.81 15.58
N TYR A 48 -24.94 35.54 15.87
CA TYR A 48 -25.48 34.58 14.91
C TYR A 48 -26.89 34.94 14.43
N ILE A 49 -27.66 35.70 15.22
CA ILE A 49 -29.02 36.16 14.86
C ILE A 49 -29.03 36.95 13.55
N PHE A 50 -27.94 37.63 13.22
CA PHE A 50 -27.82 38.39 11.98
C PHE A 50 -27.87 37.52 10.72
N LYS A 51 -27.62 36.21 10.83
CA LYS A 51 -27.82 35.26 9.72
C LYS A 51 -29.29 35.14 9.32
N ASP A 52 -30.19 35.21 10.29
CA ASP A 52 -31.63 35.15 10.09
C ASP A 52 -32.17 36.52 9.69
N VAL A 53 -31.73 37.58 10.38
CA VAL A 53 -32.12 38.97 10.05
C VAL A 53 -31.76 39.31 8.61
N PHE A 54 -30.53 39.01 8.16
CA PHE A 54 -30.11 39.34 6.79
C PHE A 54 -30.86 38.56 5.73
N ARG A 55 -31.31 37.34 6.05
CA ARG A 55 -32.21 36.57 5.19
C ARG A 55 -33.58 37.27 5.12
N GLU A 56 -34.16 37.62 6.25
CA GLU A 56 -35.50 38.24 6.34
C GLU A 56 -35.57 39.63 5.68
N VAL A 57 -34.52 40.46 5.83
CA VAL A 57 -34.48 41.78 5.19
C VAL A 57 -34.04 41.75 3.72
N GLY A 58 -33.83 40.56 3.15
CA GLY A 58 -33.44 40.38 1.74
C GLY A 58 -31.99 40.74 1.40
N LEU A 59 -31.12 40.94 2.40
CA LEU A 59 -29.71 41.24 2.17
C LEU A 59 -28.97 40.06 1.54
N LEU A 60 -29.35 38.82 1.87
CA LEU A 60 -28.76 37.63 1.25
C LEU A 60 -28.98 37.62 -0.28
N GLU A 61 -30.19 37.92 -0.74
CA GLU A 61 -30.52 38.04 -2.17
C GLU A 61 -29.69 39.15 -2.84
N VAL A 62 -29.60 40.32 -2.21
CA VAL A 62 -28.82 41.44 -2.73
C VAL A 62 -27.34 41.10 -2.85
N MET A 63 -26.76 40.38 -1.88
CA MET A 63 -25.38 39.90 -1.94
C MET A 63 -25.17 38.91 -3.09
N VAL A 64 -26.11 38.00 -3.34
CA VAL A 64 -26.06 37.09 -4.50
C VAL A 64 -26.10 37.86 -5.82
N ASN A 65 -26.97 38.87 -5.93
CA ASN A 65 -27.05 39.72 -7.11
C ASN A 65 -25.74 40.50 -7.36
N LEU A 66 -25.09 41.00 -6.31
CA LEU A 66 -23.77 41.64 -6.43
C LEU A 66 -22.70 40.65 -6.91
N LEU A 67 -22.76 39.39 -6.46
CA LEU A 67 -21.88 38.33 -6.93
C LEU A 67 -22.09 38.04 -8.43
N HIS A 68 -23.34 38.02 -8.92
CA HIS A 68 -23.63 37.86 -10.34
C HIS A 68 -23.09 39.04 -11.18
N LYS A 69 -23.26 40.28 -10.70
CA LYS A 69 -22.70 41.47 -11.36
C LYS A 69 -21.17 41.35 -11.49
N TYR A 70 -20.49 40.92 -10.43
CA TYR A 70 -19.05 40.70 -10.48
C TYR A 70 -18.65 39.54 -11.42
N ALA A 71 -19.39 38.45 -11.44
CA ALA A 71 -19.13 37.34 -12.36
C ALA A 71 -19.33 37.73 -13.83
N ALA A 72 -20.30 38.59 -14.14
CA ALA A 72 -20.50 39.14 -15.48
C ALA A 72 -19.29 39.99 -15.91
N LEU A 73 -18.78 40.84 -15.02
CA LEU A 73 -17.58 41.65 -15.25
C LEU A 73 -16.34 40.79 -15.55
N LEU A 74 -16.18 39.67 -14.84
CA LEU A 74 -15.06 38.74 -15.08
C LEU A 74 -15.16 37.99 -16.42
N LYS A 75 -16.39 37.82 -16.95
CA LYS A 75 -16.62 37.10 -18.21
C LYS A 75 -16.38 37.99 -19.42
N ASP A 76 -16.75 39.26 -19.34
CA ASP A 76 -16.64 40.22 -20.44
C ASP A 76 -16.10 41.57 -19.92
N PRO A 77 -14.76 41.75 -19.88
CA PRO A 77 -14.14 42.99 -19.40
C PRO A 77 -14.48 44.19 -20.28
N THR A 78 -14.89 43.96 -21.53
CA THR A 78 -15.26 44.99 -22.51
C THR A 78 -16.60 45.64 -22.23
N GLN A 79 -17.52 44.99 -21.49
CA GLN A 79 -18.75 45.64 -21.01
C GLN A 79 -18.47 46.75 -20.00
N ALA A 80 -17.38 46.66 -19.23
CA ALA A 80 -16.96 47.73 -18.30
C ALA A 80 -16.39 48.96 -19.04
N LEU A 81 -15.93 48.80 -20.29
CA LEU A 81 -15.38 49.89 -21.10
C LEU A 81 -16.45 50.71 -21.83
N ASN A 82 -17.65 50.16 -22.05
CA ASN A 82 -18.72 50.85 -22.77
C ASN A 82 -19.57 51.79 -21.89
N GLU A 83 -19.47 51.74 -20.55
CA GLU A 83 -20.31 52.56 -19.66
C GLU A 83 -19.66 53.82 -19.07
N GLN A 84 -18.36 54.06 -19.21
CA GLN A 84 -17.75 55.37 -18.96
C GLN A 84 -16.29 55.39 -19.44
N GLY A 85 -16.02 56.18 -20.48
CA GLY A 85 -14.67 56.49 -20.92
C GLY A 85 -14.06 57.57 -20.04
N ASP A 86 -13.07 57.23 -19.22
CA ASP A 86 -11.99 58.11 -18.76
C ASP A 86 -11.08 57.37 -17.77
N SER A 87 -9.89 57.93 -17.53
CA SER A 87 -8.79 57.47 -16.66
C SER A 87 -9.16 57.11 -15.20
N ARG A 88 -10.43 57.22 -14.80
CA ARG A 88 -11.04 56.76 -13.53
C ARG A 88 -11.39 55.26 -13.52
N ASN A 89 -11.23 54.55 -14.64
CA ASN A 89 -11.62 53.13 -14.75
C ASN A 89 -10.79 52.18 -13.87
N ASN A 90 -9.51 52.45 -13.64
CA ASN A 90 -8.67 51.55 -12.84
C ASN A 90 -9.11 51.50 -11.36
N SER A 91 -9.44 52.65 -10.75
CA SER A 91 -9.93 52.70 -9.37
C SER A 91 -11.33 52.08 -9.24
N SER A 92 -12.19 52.23 -10.25
CA SER A 92 -13.53 51.64 -10.27
C SER A 92 -13.49 50.10 -10.31
N ILE A 93 -12.58 49.53 -11.09
CA ILE A 93 -12.40 48.06 -11.18
C ILE A 93 -11.82 47.49 -9.87
N GLU A 94 -10.86 48.19 -9.25
CA GLU A 94 -10.31 47.80 -7.95
C GLU A 94 -11.37 47.87 -6.84
N ASP A 95 -12.19 48.93 -6.82
CA ASP A 95 -13.29 49.07 -5.87
C ASP A 95 -14.37 48.00 -6.06
N GLN A 96 -14.72 47.67 -7.30
CA GLN A 96 -15.64 46.58 -7.63
C GLN A 96 -15.10 45.22 -7.16
N LYS A 97 -13.81 44.96 -7.39
CA LYS A 97 -13.14 43.77 -6.88
C LYS A 97 -13.19 43.74 -5.35
N HIS A 98 -12.82 44.84 -4.68
CA HIS A 98 -12.84 44.91 -3.22
C HIS A 98 -14.25 44.66 -2.64
N LEU A 99 -15.27 45.27 -3.26
CA LEU A 99 -16.67 45.03 -2.89
C LEU A 99 -17.04 43.55 -3.05
N ALA A 100 -16.69 42.91 -4.16
CA ALA A 100 -17.00 41.50 -4.41
C ALA A 100 -16.31 40.55 -3.41
N LEU A 101 -15.07 40.86 -3.00
CA LEU A 101 -14.37 40.10 -1.96
C LEU A 101 -15.10 40.19 -0.61
N LEU A 102 -15.53 41.39 -0.21
CA LEU A 102 -16.32 41.61 1.01
C LEU A 102 -17.68 40.90 0.94
N VAL A 103 -18.31 40.88 -0.23
CA VAL A 103 -19.57 40.15 -0.46
C VAL A 103 -19.38 38.66 -0.29
N MET A 104 -18.35 38.04 -0.90
CA MET A 104 -18.08 36.61 -0.71
C MET A 104 -17.68 36.27 0.72
N GLU A 105 -16.96 37.15 1.41
CA GLU A 105 -16.62 36.99 2.83
C GLU A 105 -17.88 37.02 3.71
N ALA A 106 -18.79 37.98 3.48
CA ALA A 106 -20.07 38.04 4.17
C ALA A 106 -20.95 36.82 3.87
N LEU A 107 -21.04 36.41 2.60
CA LEU A 107 -21.74 35.19 2.20
C LEU A 107 -21.17 33.95 2.90
N THR A 108 -19.85 33.81 2.99
CA THR A 108 -19.19 32.70 3.69
C THR A 108 -19.66 32.63 5.15
N VAL A 109 -19.69 33.76 5.87
CA VAL A 109 -20.15 33.82 7.27
C VAL A 109 -21.65 33.50 7.39
N LEU A 110 -22.47 34.01 6.47
CA LEU A 110 -23.93 33.79 6.47
C LEU A 110 -24.30 32.33 6.20
N LEU A 111 -23.51 31.63 5.40
CA LEU A 111 -23.72 30.23 5.03
C LEU A 111 -23.19 29.25 6.09
N GLN A 112 -22.13 29.64 6.80
CA GLN A 112 -21.47 28.79 7.78
C GLN A 112 -22.45 28.27 8.84
N GLY A 113 -22.66 26.95 8.87
CA GLY A 113 -23.58 26.28 9.81
C GLY A 113 -25.07 26.58 9.62
N SER A 114 -25.48 27.27 8.55
CA SER A 114 -26.89 27.61 8.27
C SER A 114 -27.40 26.90 7.01
N ASN A 115 -28.12 25.80 7.22
CA ASN A 115 -28.69 24.99 6.12
C ASN A 115 -29.74 25.77 5.33
N THR A 116 -30.54 26.59 6.00
CA THR A 116 -31.58 27.43 5.37
C THR A 116 -30.96 28.47 4.45
N ASN A 117 -29.92 29.18 4.91
CA ASN A 117 -29.23 30.17 4.07
C ASN A 117 -28.53 29.50 2.89
N ALA A 118 -27.96 28.31 3.08
CA ALA A 118 -27.37 27.53 1.99
C ALA A 118 -28.39 27.04 0.95
N GLY A 119 -29.61 26.71 1.38
CA GLY A 119 -30.72 26.41 0.47
C GLY A 119 -31.09 27.63 -0.38
N ILE A 120 -31.37 28.75 0.27
CA ILE A 120 -31.76 30.01 -0.39
C ILE A 120 -30.67 30.55 -1.31
N PHE A 121 -29.40 30.44 -0.91
CA PHE A 121 -28.28 30.82 -1.77
C PHE A 121 -28.21 30.00 -3.06
N ARG A 122 -28.59 28.71 -3.02
CA ARG A 122 -28.71 27.87 -4.23
C ARG A 122 -29.91 28.27 -5.07
N GLU A 123 -31.06 28.55 -4.45
CA GLU A 123 -32.28 29.00 -5.14
C GLU A 123 -32.06 30.29 -5.93
N PHE A 124 -31.32 31.25 -5.36
CA PHE A 124 -30.92 32.46 -6.06
C PHE A 124 -29.78 32.24 -7.09
N GLY A 125 -29.33 31.00 -7.33
CA GLY A 125 -28.28 30.70 -8.29
C GLY A 125 -26.87 31.14 -7.86
N GLY A 126 -26.68 31.43 -6.57
CA GLY A 126 -25.40 31.84 -5.99
C GLY A 126 -24.35 30.74 -6.08
N ALA A 127 -24.75 29.47 -5.85
CA ALA A 127 -23.83 28.32 -5.93
C ALA A 127 -23.22 28.19 -7.32
N ARG A 128 -24.05 28.19 -8.38
CA ARG A 128 -23.59 28.12 -9.77
C ARG A 128 -22.67 29.31 -10.11
N CYS A 129 -23.00 30.49 -9.61
CA CYS A 129 -22.15 31.68 -9.79
C CYS A 129 -20.77 31.51 -9.12
N ALA A 130 -20.74 31.07 -7.87
CA ALA A 130 -19.51 30.86 -7.11
C ALA A 130 -18.59 29.83 -7.79
N HIS A 131 -19.14 28.71 -8.29
CA HIS A 131 -18.35 27.71 -9.04
C HIS A 131 -17.72 28.29 -10.31
N ASN A 132 -18.49 29.08 -11.08
CA ASN A 132 -18.03 29.64 -12.35
C ASN A 132 -16.86 30.62 -12.21
N ILE A 133 -16.73 31.28 -11.04
CA ILE A 133 -15.67 32.25 -10.79
C ILE A 133 -14.38 31.64 -10.22
N VAL A 134 -14.37 30.37 -9.81
CA VAL A 134 -13.19 29.68 -9.24
C VAL A 134 -11.97 29.71 -10.19
N LYS A 135 -12.21 29.69 -11.51
CA LYS A 135 -11.14 29.76 -12.51
C LYS A 135 -10.31 31.05 -12.44
N TYR A 136 -10.85 32.14 -11.89
CA TYR A 136 -10.19 33.44 -11.84
C TYR A 136 -9.31 33.60 -10.57
N PRO A 137 -7.97 33.70 -10.69
CA PRO A 137 -7.06 33.72 -9.54
C PRO A 137 -7.36 34.82 -8.50
N GLN A 138 -7.79 36.00 -8.95
CA GLN A 138 -7.99 37.18 -8.12
C GLN A 138 -9.09 37.07 -7.07
N CYS A 139 -10.02 36.12 -7.22
CA CYS A 139 -11.17 35.93 -6.33
C CYS A 139 -11.33 34.47 -5.87
N ARG A 140 -10.55 33.55 -6.45
CA ARG A 140 -10.63 32.10 -6.25
C ARG A 140 -10.71 31.70 -4.79
N GLN A 141 -9.82 32.22 -3.95
CA GLN A 141 -9.79 31.86 -2.52
C GLN A 141 -11.14 32.16 -1.83
N HIS A 142 -11.74 33.32 -2.10
CA HIS A 142 -13.01 33.73 -1.49
C HIS A 142 -14.19 32.93 -2.04
N ALA A 143 -14.17 32.63 -3.34
CA ALA A 143 -15.16 31.76 -3.97
C ALA A 143 -15.10 30.34 -3.37
N LEU A 144 -13.90 29.78 -3.20
CA LEU A 144 -13.69 28.48 -2.59
C LEU A 144 -14.16 28.45 -1.14
N MET A 145 -13.87 29.48 -0.33
CA MET A 145 -14.39 29.56 1.04
C MET A 145 -15.92 29.53 1.10
N THR A 146 -16.58 30.20 0.15
CA THR A 146 -18.05 30.17 0.03
C THR A 146 -18.53 28.76 -0.33
N ILE A 147 -17.90 28.12 -1.33
CA ILE A 147 -18.24 26.75 -1.77
C ILE A 147 -18.00 25.73 -0.65
N GLN A 148 -16.96 25.88 0.17
CA GLN A 148 -16.71 24.99 1.31
C GLN A 148 -17.92 24.91 2.26
N GLN A 149 -18.57 26.05 2.52
CA GLN A 149 -19.79 26.08 3.34
C GLN A 149 -20.97 25.36 2.67
N LEU A 150 -21.04 25.40 1.34
CA LEU A 150 -22.05 24.64 0.60
C LEU A 150 -21.78 23.13 0.66
N VAL A 151 -20.53 22.71 0.50
CA VAL A 151 -20.14 21.30 0.59
C VAL A 151 -20.39 20.72 1.99
N LEU A 152 -20.21 21.52 3.05
CA LEU A 152 -20.50 21.12 4.42
C LEU A 152 -22.00 21.01 4.72
N SER A 153 -22.86 21.60 3.90
CA SER A 153 -24.31 21.58 4.09
C SER A 153 -24.99 20.28 3.59
N PRO A 154 -26.26 20.01 3.96
CA PRO A 154 -26.94 18.76 3.65
C PRO A 154 -27.13 18.37 2.19
N ASN A 155 -26.93 19.29 1.24
CA ASN A 155 -27.06 19.03 -0.19
C ASN A 155 -25.74 19.34 -0.92
N GLY A 156 -24.61 19.20 -0.22
CA GLY A 156 -23.28 19.54 -0.73
C GLY A 156 -22.65 18.53 -1.70
N ASP A 157 -23.34 17.44 -2.02
CA ASP A 157 -22.86 16.38 -2.94
C ASP A 157 -22.63 16.94 -4.35
N ASP A 158 -23.60 17.69 -4.88
CA ASP A 158 -23.50 18.32 -6.19
C ASP A 158 -22.41 19.40 -6.25
N ASP A 159 -22.24 20.17 -5.17
CA ASP A 159 -21.20 21.21 -5.08
C ASP A 159 -19.80 20.58 -5.08
N MET A 160 -19.59 19.50 -4.32
CA MET A 160 -18.33 18.77 -4.31
C MET A 160 -18.03 18.14 -5.67
N GLY A 161 -19.03 17.49 -6.29
CA GLY A 161 -18.90 16.88 -7.61
C GLY A 161 -18.58 17.92 -8.69
N THR A 162 -19.24 19.07 -8.66
CA THR A 162 -18.98 20.19 -9.59
C THR A 162 -17.56 20.71 -9.44
N LEU A 163 -17.06 20.84 -8.21
CA LEU A 163 -15.71 21.33 -7.95
C LEU A 163 -14.63 20.35 -8.44
N LEU A 164 -14.83 19.05 -8.22
CA LEU A 164 -13.96 17.98 -8.74
C LEU A 164 -13.99 17.93 -10.28
N GLY A 165 -15.17 18.06 -10.88
CA GLY A 165 -15.34 18.14 -12.33
C GLY A 165 -14.61 19.35 -12.92
N LEU A 166 -14.72 20.52 -12.30
CA LEU A 166 -14.02 21.75 -12.71
C LEU A 166 -12.50 21.55 -12.67
N MET A 167 -11.97 20.98 -11.57
CA MET A 167 -10.55 20.67 -11.43
C MET A 167 -10.05 19.73 -12.54
N HIS A 168 -10.84 18.71 -12.90
CA HIS A 168 -10.45 17.73 -13.91
C HIS A 168 -10.56 18.28 -15.33
N SER A 169 -11.55 19.14 -15.60
CA SER A 169 -11.73 19.81 -16.90
C SER A 169 -10.63 20.83 -17.22
N ALA A 170 -9.94 21.35 -16.20
CA ALA A 170 -8.84 22.29 -16.39
C ALA A 170 -7.60 21.58 -16.96
N PRO A 171 -6.81 22.27 -17.83
CA PRO A 171 -5.57 21.73 -18.40
C PRO A 171 -4.64 21.13 -17.33
N PRO A 172 -3.89 20.04 -17.64
CA PRO A 172 -2.97 19.43 -16.67
C PRO A 172 -1.93 20.39 -16.06
N THR A 173 -1.55 21.43 -16.81
CA THR A 173 -0.58 22.45 -16.41
C THR A 173 -1.15 23.56 -15.51
N GLU A 174 -2.47 23.63 -15.31
CA GLU A 174 -3.13 24.57 -14.37
C GLU A 174 -2.97 24.12 -12.92
N LEU A 175 -1.71 23.98 -12.48
CA LEU A 175 -1.34 23.40 -11.19
C LEU A 175 -1.90 24.20 -10.01
N GLN A 176 -1.82 25.53 -10.06
CA GLN A 176 -2.29 26.37 -8.97
C GLN A 176 -3.81 26.23 -8.75
N LEU A 177 -4.60 26.22 -9.83
CA LEU A 177 -6.04 26.03 -9.76
C LEU A 177 -6.38 24.69 -9.11
N LYS A 178 -5.72 23.61 -9.54
CA LYS A 178 -5.93 22.26 -9.00
C LYS A 178 -5.52 22.17 -7.53
N THR A 179 -4.39 22.77 -7.16
CA THR A 179 -3.93 22.83 -5.77
C THR A 179 -4.90 23.58 -4.87
N ASP A 180 -5.37 24.76 -5.30
CA ASP A 180 -6.30 25.58 -4.51
C ASP A 180 -7.64 24.86 -4.28
N ILE A 181 -8.16 24.19 -5.31
CA ILE A 181 -9.37 23.36 -5.22
C ILE A 181 -9.17 22.20 -4.22
N LEU A 182 -8.07 21.45 -4.33
CA LEU A 182 -7.81 20.33 -3.44
C LEU A 182 -7.60 20.78 -1.99
N ARG A 183 -6.95 21.92 -1.76
CA ARG A 183 -6.83 22.51 -0.41
C ARG A 183 -8.19 22.85 0.19
N ALA A 184 -9.09 23.41 -0.62
CA ALA A 184 -10.44 23.71 -0.18
C ALA A 184 -11.20 22.42 0.21
N LEU A 185 -11.12 21.39 -0.62
CA LEU A 185 -11.70 20.07 -0.31
C LEU A 185 -11.06 19.41 0.90
N LEU A 186 -9.74 19.51 1.05
CA LEU A 186 -8.99 18.95 2.18
C LEU A 186 -9.46 19.54 3.52
N SER A 187 -9.71 20.85 3.60
CA SER A 187 -10.27 21.47 4.82
C SER A 187 -11.65 20.89 5.15
N VAL A 188 -12.52 20.74 4.16
CA VAL A 188 -13.86 20.16 4.36
C VAL A 188 -13.82 18.67 4.76
N LEU A 189 -12.89 17.90 4.18
CA LEU A 189 -12.66 16.50 4.56
C LEU A 189 -12.14 16.37 6.00
N ARG A 190 -11.32 17.31 6.46
CA ARG A 190 -10.82 17.32 7.85
C ARG A 190 -11.94 17.61 8.85
N GLU A 191 -12.82 18.56 8.52
CA GLU A 191 -13.89 19.03 9.40
C GLU A 191 -15.06 18.04 9.51
N SER A 192 -15.37 17.28 8.44
CA SER A 192 -16.61 16.51 8.38
C SER A 192 -16.47 15.08 7.87
N HIS A 193 -16.85 14.12 8.72
CA HIS A 193 -17.01 12.70 8.35
C HIS A 193 -18.02 12.51 7.20
N ARG A 194 -19.11 13.29 7.22
CA ARG A 194 -20.08 13.31 6.12
C ARG A 194 -19.41 13.68 4.81
N SER A 195 -18.56 14.70 4.79
CA SER A 195 -17.86 15.13 3.58
C SER A 195 -16.92 14.04 3.04
N ARG A 196 -16.29 13.23 3.90
CA ARG A 196 -15.52 12.04 3.48
C ARG A 196 -16.41 11.00 2.80
N THR A 197 -17.63 10.78 3.32
CA THR A 197 -18.61 9.88 2.69
C THR A 197 -19.05 10.41 1.33
N VAL A 198 -19.37 11.70 1.23
CA VAL A 198 -19.75 12.37 -0.02
C VAL A 198 -18.62 12.27 -1.03
N PHE A 199 -17.37 12.52 -0.62
CA PHE A 199 -16.18 12.42 -1.47
C PHE A 199 -16.07 11.05 -2.15
N ARG A 200 -16.35 9.95 -1.43
CA ARG A 200 -16.42 8.62 -2.04
C ARG A 200 -17.59 8.53 -3.03
N LYS A 201 -18.80 8.95 -2.63
CA LYS A 201 -20.03 8.84 -3.44
C LYS A 201 -19.92 9.58 -4.78
N VAL A 202 -19.31 10.76 -4.80
CA VAL A 202 -19.15 11.57 -6.02
C VAL A 202 -17.94 11.15 -6.87
N GLY A 203 -17.29 10.02 -6.55
CA GLY A 203 -16.14 9.53 -7.30
C GLY A 203 -14.83 10.28 -7.03
N GLY A 204 -14.71 10.99 -5.90
CA GLY A 204 -13.54 11.79 -5.53
C GLY A 204 -12.22 11.03 -5.64
N PHE A 205 -12.16 9.78 -5.16
CA PHE A 205 -10.95 8.96 -5.30
C PHE A 205 -10.54 8.74 -6.76
N VAL A 206 -11.51 8.51 -7.64
CA VAL A 206 -11.26 8.33 -9.09
C VAL A 206 -10.67 9.61 -9.65
N TYR A 207 -11.28 10.77 -9.39
CA TYR A 207 -10.78 12.07 -9.83
C TYR A 207 -9.34 12.34 -9.39
N ILE A 208 -8.98 12.01 -8.14
CA ILE A 208 -7.61 12.20 -7.63
C ILE A 208 -6.62 11.24 -8.30
N THR A 209 -6.98 9.96 -8.47
CA THR A 209 -6.10 9.02 -9.18
C THR A 209 -5.92 9.38 -10.65
N SER A 210 -6.98 9.82 -11.33
CA SER A 210 -6.92 10.29 -12.72
C SER A 210 -6.12 11.58 -12.84
N LEU A 211 -6.08 12.43 -11.80
CA LEU A 211 -5.21 13.60 -11.78
C LEU A 211 -3.72 13.21 -11.80
N LEU A 212 -3.32 12.19 -11.03
CA LEU A 212 -1.94 11.67 -11.08
C LEU A 212 -1.57 11.16 -12.48
N VAL A 213 -2.50 10.45 -13.13
CA VAL A 213 -2.30 9.99 -14.52
C VAL A 213 -2.22 11.17 -15.49
N ALA A 214 -3.05 12.21 -15.33
CA ALA A 214 -2.98 13.41 -16.17
C ALA A 214 -1.66 14.19 -15.99
N MET A 215 -0.95 13.98 -14.88
CA MET A 215 0.38 14.51 -14.60
C MET A 215 1.51 13.63 -15.14
N GLU A 216 1.23 12.75 -16.11
CA GLU A 216 2.21 11.87 -16.73
C GLU A 216 3.46 12.64 -17.18
N ARG A 217 4.63 12.09 -16.86
CA ARG A 217 5.97 12.63 -17.15
C ARG A 217 6.27 14.01 -16.57
N SER A 218 5.45 14.52 -15.63
CA SER A 218 5.71 15.79 -14.94
C SER A 218 7.02 15.83 -14.14
N LEU A 219 7.52 14.67 -13.72
CA LEU A 219 8.77 14.50 -12.96
C LEU A 219 9.90 13.85 -13.77
N SER A 220 9.72 13.66 -15.09
CA SER A 220 10.77 13.14 -15.96
C SER A 220 11.89 14.15 -16.15
N PHE A 221 13.14 13.68 -16.25
CA PHE A 221 14.29 14.53 -16.53
C PHE A 221 15.00 14.07 -17.83
N PRO A 222 15.19 14.94 -18.83
CA PRO A 222 14.68 16.32 -18.92
C PRO A 222 13.13 16.36 -18.99
N PRO A 223 12.48 17.48 -18.59
CA PRO A 223 11.03 17.63 -18.68
C PRO A 223 10.60 17.56 -20.16
N LYS A 224 9.47 16.88 -20.42
CA LYS A 224 8.90 16.68 -21.77
C LYS A 224 7.42 17.02 -21.77
N ASN A 225 6.74 16.96 -22.93
CA ASN A 225 5.27 17.01 -23.03
C ASN A 225 4.62 18.25 -22.40
N GLY A 226 5.23 19.43 -22.54
CA GLY A 226 4.67 20.69 -22.02
C GLY A 226 5.05 21.04 -20.59
N TRP A 227 5.78 20.17 -19.88
CA TRP A 227 6.28 20.42 -18.52
C TRP A 227 7.53 21.31 -18.46
N GLU A 228 8.10 21.70 -19.61
CA GLU A 228 9.35 22.47 -19.72
C GLU A 228 9.28 23.86 -19.06
N LYS A 229 8.12 24.53 -19.14
CA LYS A 229 7.89 25.88 -18.60
C LYS A 229 7.30 25.88 -17.19
N VAL A 230 7.03 24.69 -16.65
CA VAL A 230 6.32 24.53 -15.38
C VAL A 230 7.31 24.49 -14.23
N ASN A 231 7.01 25.23 -13.17
CA ASN A 231 7.84 25.20 -11.96
C ASN A 231 7.67 23.85 -11.24
N GLN A 232 8.75 23.08 -11.09
CA GLN A 232 8.73 21.79 -10.38
C GLN A 232 8.23 21.92 -8.93
N ASN A 233 8.43 23.05 -8.27
CA ASN A 233 7.91 23.26 -6.91
C ASN A 233 6.37 23.20 -6.89
N GLN A 234 5.70 23.74 -7.91
CA GLN A 234 4.24 23.67 -8.02
C GLN A 234 3.75 22.24 -8.28
N VAL A 235 4.54 21.42 -9.01
CA VAL A 235 4.25 19.99 -9.21
C VAL A 235 4.28 19.27 -7.87
N PHE A 236 5.33 19.46 -7.07
CA PHE A 236 5.43 18.85 -5.74
C PHE A 236 4.38 19.37 -4.76
N GLU A 237 4.02 20.65 -4.83
CA GLU A 237 2.95 21.24 -4.02
C GLU A 237 1.59 20.57 -4.31
N LEU A 238 1.28 20.34 -5.59
CA LEU A 238 0.08 19.62 -6.00
C LEU A 238 0.13 18.15 -5.55
N LEU A 239 1.24 17.45 -5.79
CA LEU A 239 1.42 16.05 -5.38
C LEU A 239 1.27 15.88 -3.86
N HIS A 240 1.90 16.75 -3.07
CA HIS A 240 1.73 16.77 -1.63
C HIS A 240 0.26 16.93 -1.23
N THR A 241 -0.45 17.87 -1.87
CA THR A 241 -1.87 18.10 -1.62
C THR A 241 -2.74 16.89 -2.02
N VAL A 242 -2.39 16.20 -3.12
CA VAL A 242 -3.04 14.96 -3.56
C VAL A 242 -2.93 13.87 -2.48
N PHE A 243 -1.72 13.58 -1.99
CA PHE A 243 -1.52 12.56 -0.96
C PHE A 243 -2.18 12.95 0.38
N CYS A 244 -2.15 14.23 0.76
CA CYS A 244 -2.90 14.73 1.92
C CYS A 244 -4.42 14.51 1.76
N THR A 245 -4.96 14.78 0.57
CA THR A 245 -6.40 14.63 0.28
C THR A 245 -6.83 13.16 0.34
N LEU A 246 -6.07 12.26 -0.28
CA LEU A 246 -6.33 10.82 -0.21
C LEU A 246 -6.32 10.33 1.24
N THR A 247 -5.30 10.74 2.00
CA THR A 247 -5.15 10.35 3.42
C THR A 247 -6.32 10.87 4.26
N ALA A 248 -6.64 12.17 4.16
CA ALA A 248 -7.74 12.77 4.91
C ALA A 248 -9.11 12.17 4.56
N ALA A 249 -9.32 11.77 3.30
CA ALA A 249 -10.56 11.12 2.88
C ALA A 249 -10.72 9.70 3.46
N MET A 250 -9.62 9.00 3.75
CA MET A 250 -9.64 7.65 4.34
C MET A 250 -9.55 7.66 5.88
N ARG A 251 -8.98 8.73 6.46
CA ARG A 251 -8.73 8.85 7.89
C ARG A 251 -10.01 8.64 8.72
N TYR A 252 -9.93 7.74 9.70
CA TYR A 252 -11.04 7.34 10.58
C TYR A 252 -12.34 6.97 9.83
N GLU A 253 -12.25 6.57 8.57
CA GLU A 253 -13.37 6.18 7.71
C GLU A 253 -13.11 4.79 7.10
N PRO A 254 -13.48 3.70 7.81
CA PRO A 254 -13.16 2.34 7.37
C PRO A 254 -13.84 1.99 6.04
N ALA A 255 -15.03 2.53 5.78
CA ALA A 255 -15.76 2.29 4.54
C ALA A 255 -15.07 2.94 3.33
N ASN A 256 -14.35 4.06 3.53
CA ASN A 256 -13.53 4.68 2.49
C ASN A 256 -12.22 3.94 2.30
N SER A 257 -11.57 3.54 3.40
CA SER A 257 -10.35 2.73 3.35
C SER A 257 -10.56 1.40 2.63
N HIS A 258 -11.67 0.71 2.91
CA HIS A 258 -12.06 -0.52 2.22
C HIS A 258 -12.34 -0.27 0.73
N PHE A 259 -13.13 0.75 0.39
CA PHE A 259 -13.41 1.12 -1.00
C PHE A 259 -12.11 1.42 -1.78
N PHE A 260 -11.17 2.15 -1.17
CA PHE A 260 -9.89 2.43 -1.80
C PHE A 260 -9.08 1.15 -2.02
N LYS A 261 -9.08 0.22 -1.06
CA LYS A 261 -8.41 -1.08 -1.19
C LYS A 261 -9.00 -1.93 -2.33
N THR A 262 -10.33 -2.00 -2.48
CA THR A 262 -10.98 -2.93 -3.42
C THR A 262 -11.19 -2.35 -4.81
N GLU A 263 -11.71 -1.13 -4.91
CA GLU A 263 -12.12 -0.51 -6.17
C GLU A 263 -10.97 0.26 -6.82
N ILE A 264 -10.30 1.11 -6.04
CA ILE A 264 -9.23 1.99 -6.54
C ILE A 264 -7.92 1.23 -6.67
N GLN A 265 -7.60 0.41 -5.67
CA GLN A 265 -6.42 -0.46 -5.58
C GLN A 265 -5.09 0.31 -5.50
N TYR A 266 -4.29 -0.01 -4.48
CA TYR A 266 -3.00 0.63 -4.26
C TYR A 266 -1.99 0.32 -5.36
N GLU A 267 -2.15 -0.79 -6.08
CA GLU A 267 -1.37 -1.14 -7.26
C GLU A 267 -1.56 -0.10 -8.38
N LYS A 268 -2.81 0.32 -8.63
CA LYS A 268 -3.10 1.36 -9.62
C LYS A 268 -2.58 2.72 -9.18
N LEU A 269 -2.60 3.00 -7.86
CA LEU A 269 -1.94 4.19 -7.32
C LEU A 269 -0.43 4.14 -7.57
N ALA A 270 0.22 2.99 -7.35
CA ALA A 270 1.64 2.82 -7.64
C ALA A 270 1.95 3.01 -9.13
N ASP A 271 1.11 2.46 -10.03
CA ASP A 271 1.24 2.68 -11.47
C ASP A 271 1.06 4.16 -11.85
N ALA A 272 0.07 4.86 -11.29
CA ALA A 272 -0.11 6.30 -11.50
C ALA A 272 1.10 7.12 -11.02
N VAL A 273 1.71 6.72 -9.89
CA VAL A 273 2.94 7.34 -9.39
C VAL A 273 4.14 7.06 -10.30
N ARG A 274 4.24 5.85 -10.90
CA ARG A 274 5.27 5.57 -11.92
C ARG A 274 5.12 6.46 -13.14
N PHE A 275 3.88 6.68 -13.60
CA PHE A 275 3.61 7.52 -14.79
C PHE A 275 4.08 8.97 -14.63
N LEU A 276 4.31 9.47 -13.41
CA LEU A 276 4.95 10.79 -13.21
C LEU A 276 6.35 10.88 -13.85
N GLY A 277 7.01 9.75 -14.13
CA GLY A 277 8.18 9.68 -15.00
C GLY A 277 9.54 9.78 -14.30
N CYS A 278 9.58 9.76 -12.96
CA CYS A 278 10.84 9.63 -12.21
C CYS A 278 11.23 8.18 -11.90
N PHE A 279 10.30 7.24 -12.03
CA PHE A 279 10.55 5.80 -11.85
C PHE A 279 10.77 5.11 -13.21
N SER A 280 11.52 4.02 -13.21
CA SER A 280 11.66 3.12 -14.36
C SER A 280 10.49 2.14 -14.46
N ASP A 281 10.40 1.41 -15.57
CA ASP A 281 9.35 0.40 -15.80
C ASP A 281 9.63 -0.95 -15.09
N LEU A 282 10.74 -1.05 -14.34
CA LEU A 282 11.11 -2.26 -13.63
C LEU A 282 10.11 -2.57 -12.52
N ARG A 283 9.61 -3.81 -12.52
CA ARG A 283 8.62 -4.32 -11.53
C ARG A 283 9.18 -5.39 -10.60
N LYS A 284 10.45 -5.77 -10.76
CA LYS A 284 11.15 -6.72 -9.91
C LYS A 284 12.60 -6.26 -9.71
N ILE A 285 13.13 -6.47 -8.52
CA ILE A 285 14.54 -6.26 -8.23
C ILE A 285 15.34 -7.28 -9.06
N SER A 286 16.26 -6.78 -9.87
CA SER A 286 17.23 -7.58 -10.62
C SER A 286 18.41 -7.96 -9.74
N ALA A 287 19.14 -9.02 -10.10
CA ALA A 287 20.46 -9.24 -9.55
C ALA A 287 21.36 -8.04 -9.91
N MET A 288 21.99 -7.41 -8.91
CA MET A 288 22.86 -6.25 -9.10
C MET A 288 24.24 -6.51 -8.49
N ASN A 289 25.28 -6.28 -9.28
CA ASN A 289 26.68 -6.31 -8.85
C ASN A 289 27.19 -4.90 -8.50
N VAL A 290 26.32 -4.07 -7.91
CA VAL A 290 26.63 -2.68 -7.56
C VAL A 290 26.67 -2.58 -6.05
N PHE A 291 27.66 -1.87 -5.51
CA PHE A 291 27.78 -1.64 -4.08
C PHE A 291 27.19 -0.27 -3.70
N PRO A 292 26.68 -0.12 -2.45
CA PRO A 292 26.23 1.17 -1.94
C PRO A 292 27.34 2.21 -2.00
N SER A 293 26.99 3.49 -2.16
CA SER A 293 28.00 4.54 -2.18
C SER A 293 28.56 4.80 -0.78
N ASN A 294 29.76 5.36 -0.72
CA ASN A 294 30.37 5.78 0.56
C ASN A 294 29.67 6.99 1.20
N THR A 295 28.92 7.78 0.42
CA THR A 295 28.32 9.04 0.89
C THR A 295 26.93 8.83 1.49
N GLN A 296 26.25 7.73 1.16
CA GLN A 296 24.91 7.33 1.65
C GLN A 296 23.93 8.51 1.78
N PRO A 297 23.64 9.25 0.69
CA PRO A 297 22.91 10.53 0.74
C PRO A 297 21.47 10.40 1.25
N PHE A 298 20.92 9.18 1.32
CA PHE A 298 19.54 8.90 1.73
C PHE A 298 19.40 8.30 3.13
N GLN A 299 20.49 8.17 3.91
CA GLN A 299 20.44 7.52 5.23
C GLN A 299 19.40 8.15 6.18
N ARG A 300 19.18 9.46 6.07
CA ARG A 300 18.22 10.24 6.87
C ARG A 300 17.04 10.73 6.03
N LEU A 301 16.53 9.88 5.14
CA LEU A 301 15.47 10.25 4.18
C LEU A 301 14.23 10.89 4.84
N LEU A 302 13.87 10.48 6.06
CA LEU A 302 12.69 10.98 6.77
C LEU A 302 12.95 12.22 7.65
N GLU A 303 14.20 12.64 7.83
CA GLU A 303 14.54 13.83 8.62
C GLU A 303 14.45 15.06 7.70
N GLU A 304 13.44 15.91 7.91
CA GLU A 304 13.06 17.00 6.98
C GLU A 304 14.11 18.12 6.85
N ASP A 305 15.11 18.19 7.74
CA ASP A 305 15.94 19.39 7.93
C ASP A 305 17.35 19.38 7.31
N VAL A 306 17.86 18.28 6.75
CA VAL A 306 19.29 18.23 6.36
C VAL A 306 19.56 17.44 5.09
N ILE A 307 19.08 17.91 3.94
CA ILE A 307 19.63 17.37 2.68
C ILE A 307 19.77 18.43 1.58
N SER A 308 20.95 19.07 1.52
CA SER A 308 21.49 19.56 0.25
C SER A 308 21.85 18.33 -0.58
N MET A 309 20.87 17.82 -1.34
CA MET A 309 21.05 16.73 -2.30
C MET A 309 21.58 17.24 -3.64
N ASP A 310 22.41 18.28 -3.66
CA ASP A 310 22.87 18.90 -4.92
C ASP A 310 23.75 17.96 -5.74
N SER A 311 24.41 16.98 -5.10
CA SER A 311 25.20 15.92 -5.74
C SER A 311 24.38 14.76 -6.33
N VAL A 312 23.09 14.69 -6.01
CA VAL A 312 22.19 13.58 -6.40
C VAL A 312 21.40 13.97 -7.64
N SER A 313 21.26 13.03 -8.59
CA SER A 313 20.46 13.25 -9.79
C SER A 313 19.02 13.70 -9.46
N PRO A 314 18.43 14.63 -10.24
CA PRO A 314 17.07 15.12 -10.00
C PRO A 314 16.02 14.00 -9.91
N THR A 315 16.14 12.99 -10.77
CA THR A 315 15.25 11.81 -10.79
C THR A 315 15.20 11.10 -9.44
N LEU A 316 16.37 10.83 -8.83
CA LEU A 316 16.42 10.16 -7.53
C LEU A 316 15.87 11.04 -6.40
N ARG A 317 16.08 12.36 -6.48
CA ARG A 317 15.47 13.33 -5.55
C ARG A 317 13.95 13.38 -5.67
N HIS A 318 13.41 13.20 -6.88
CA HIS A 318 11.97 13.11 -7.08
C HIS A 318 11.39 11.82 -6.49
N CYS A 319 12.04 10.67 -6.73
CA CYS A 319 11.66 9.39 -6.13
C CYS A 319 11.68 9.45 -4.60
N SER A 320 12.72 10.05 -4.02
CA SER A 320 12.88 10.16 -2.56
C SER A 320 11.72 10.94 -1.92
N LYS A 321 11.31 12.07 -2.51
CA LYS A 321 10.12 12.84 -2.06
C LYS A 321 8.82 12.05 -2.14
N LEU A 322 8.62 11.26 -3.20
CA LEU A 322 7.42 10.43 -3.36
C LEU A 322 7.36 9.29 -2.33
N PHE A 323 8.50 8.69 -1.99
CA PHE A 323 8.57 7.73 -0.88
C PHE A 323 8.22 8.36 0.46
N ILE A 324 8.65 9.60 0.73
CA ILE A 324 8.26 10.34 1.93
C ILE A 324 6.74 10.54 1.96
N TYR A 325 6.12 10.92 0.84
CA TYR A 325 4.66 11.08 0.77
C TYR A 325 3.93 9.75 1.02
N LEU A 326 4.36 8.65 0.40
CA LEU A 326 3.77 7.34 0.63
C LEU A 326 3.96 6.84 2.06
N TYR A 327 5.11 7.10 2.67
CA TYR A 327 5.34 6.84 4.09
C TYR A 327 4.36 7.62 4.97
N LYS A 328 4.15 8.91 4.67
CA LYS A 328 3.18 9.75 5.38
C LYS A 328 1.74 9.28 5.19
N VAL A 329 1.39 8.73 4.02
CA VAL A 329 0.09 8.07 3.81
C VAL A 329 0.01 6.80 4.67
N ALA A 330 1.01 5.92 4.61
CA ALA A 330 1.02 4.64 5.31
C ALA A 330 0.85 4.80 6.83
N THR A 331 1.45 5.85 7.40
CA THR A 331 1.47 6.16 8.83
C THR A 331 0.47 7.25 9.25
N ASP A 332 -0.28 7.80 8.31
CA ASP A 332 -1.19 8.94 8.51
C ASP A 332 -0.54 10.14 9.25
N SER A 333 0.69 10.49 8.86
CA SER A 333 1.54 11.45 9.60
C SER A 333 1.62 12.86 8.99
N PHE A 334 0.79 13.18 8.00
CA PHE A 334 0.77 14.52 7.38
C PHE A 334 0.41 15.66 8.36
N ASP A 335 -0.34 15.37 9.44
CA ASP A 335 -0.83 16.39 10.39
C ASP A 335 -0.11 16.41 11.75
N ARG A 336 0.99 15.65 11.91
CA ARG A 336 1.73 15.58 13.19
C ARG A 336 2.26 16.93 13.68
N HIS A 337 2.46 17.90 12.78
CA HIS A 337 2.88 19.26 13.13
C HIS A 337 1.75 20.17 13.65
N ALA A 338 0.48 19.78 13.53
CA ALA A 338 -0.65 20.61 13.97
C ALA A 338 -0.93 20.52 15.49
N TYR A 339 -0.37 19.53 16.20
CA TYR A 339 -0.68 19.25 17.61
C TYR A 339 0.47 19.48 18.59
N HIS A 340 1.65 19.93 18.15
CA HIS A 340 2.81 20.18 19.02
C HIS A 340 2.84 21.57 19.68
N SER A 341 1.75 22.36 19.63
CA SER A 341 1.69 23.69 20.27
C SER A 341 1.03 23.74 21.66
N VAL A 342 0.76 22.61 22.31
CA VAL A 342 0.35 22.59 23.73
C VAL A 342 1.02 21.45 24.49
N SER A 343 2.32 21.57 24.74
CA SER A 343 2.98 20.75 25.76
C SER A 343 2.66 21.33 27.14
N THR A 344 1.70 20.71 27.83
CA THR A 344 1.61 20.81 29.29
C THR A 344 2.64 19.85 29.90
N PRO A 345 3.55 20.31 30.78
CA PRO A 345 4.57 19.44 31.35
C PRO A 345 3.98 18.59 32.48
N PRO A 346 4.23 17.26 32.52
CA PRO A 346 3.95 16.47 33.72
C PRO A 346 5.05 16.72 34.76
N VAL A 347 4.60 17.17 35.93
CA VAL A 347 5.36 17.26 37.18
C VAL A 347 5.66 15.84 37.66
N TYR A 348 6.93 15.44 37.82
CA TYR A 348 7.47 14.65 38.95
C TYR A 348 9.02 14.61 38.89
N PRO A 349 9.75 14.58 40.02
CA PRO A 349 11.17 14.89 40.07
C PRO A 349 12.08 13.66 39.90
N ALA A 350 13.20 13.87 39.21
CA ALA A 350 14.26 12.89 38.97
C ALA A 350 15.06 12.56 40.25
N LYS A 351 15.37 11.28 40.46
CA LYS A 351 16.44 10.83 41.35
C LYS A 351 17.63 10.37 40.51
N ASN A 352 18.77 11.00 40.76
CA ASN A 352 20.08 10.73 40.19
C ASN A 352 20.62 9.37 40.66
N VAL A 353 21.16 8.57 39.72
CA VAL A 353 22.34 7.72 40.00
C VAL A 353 23.23 7.72 38.75
N THR A 354 24.46 8.15 38.97
CA THR A 354 25.61 8.13 38.08
C THR A 354 26.09 6.70 37.79
N ASP A 355 26.31 6.34 36.53
CA ASP A 355 27.53 5.60 36.19
C ASP A 355 27.89 5.72 34.70
N LEU A 356 29.13 6.12 34.46
CA LEU A 356 29.71 6.43 33.16
C LEU A 356 30.52 5.21 32.69
N LYS A 357 30.03 4.47 31.69
CA LYS A 357 30.86 3.52 30.92
C LYS A 357 30.61 3.68 29.42
N LEU A 358 31.67 4.06 28.71
CA LEU A 358 31.74 4.12 27.26
C LEU A 358 31.33 2.78 26.64
N HIS A 359 30.36 2.82 25.73
CA HIS A 359 30.23 1.79 24.70
C HIS A 359 30.01 2.45 23.33
N VAL A 360 30.82 2.00 22.39
CA VAL A 360 30.90 2.40 20.99
C VAL A 360 29.65 1.92 20.23
N THR A 361 29.18 2.77 19.30
CA THR A 361 28.23 2.51 18.19
C THR A 361 26.81 2.03 18.51
N THR A 362 25.84 2.95 18.42
CA THR A 362 24.52 2.76 17.78
C THR A 362 23.85 4.13 17.66
N SER A 363 23.47 4.52 16.43
CA SER A 363 22.74 5.75 16.14
C SER A 363 21.29 5.67 16.64
N PRO A 364 20.69 6.76 17.14
CA PRO A 364 19.30 6.75 17.61
C PRO A 364 18.37 6.95 16.41
N LEU A 365 17.95 5.87 15.75
CA LEU A 365 16.78 5.89 14.87
C LEU A 365 15.51 5.81 15.74
N GLN A 366 15.22 6.85 16.52
CA GLN A 366 14.00 6.95 17.31
C GLN A 366 12.81 7.35 16.41
N SER A 367 12.21 6.36 15.75
CA SER A 367 10.80 6.42 15.32
C SER A 367 10.11 5.04 15.39
N SER A 368 10.48 4.21 16.37
CA SER A 368 9.99 2.82 16.50
C SER A 368 8.49 2.66 16.78
N ASP A 369 7.77 3.77 16.97
CA ASP A 369 6.36 3.75 17.40
C ASP A 369 5.39 4.18 16.29
N ALA A 370 5.85 4.24 15.03
CA ALA A 370 4.96 4.52 13.91
C ALA A 370 3.98 3.35 13.68
N VAL A 371 2.68 3.64 13.78
CA VAL A 371 1.61 2.66 13.52
C VAL A 371 1.22 2.71 12.05
N ILE A 372 1.12 1.54 11.42
CA ILE A 372 0.63 1.44 10.05
C ILE A 372 -0.90 1.57 10.06
N ILE A 373 -1.40 2.58 9.35
CA ILE A 373 -2.83 2.87 9.18
C ILE A 373 -3.32 2.42 7.80
N HIS A 374 -2.51 2.67 6.77
CA HIS A 374 -2.84 2.36 5.38
C HIS A 374 -1.81 1.37 4.80
N PRO A 375 -1.95 0.05 5.04
CA PRO A 375 -0.94 -0.94 4.65
C PRO A 375 -0.70 -1.01 3.14
N GLY A 376 -1.72 -0.72 2.32
CA GLY A 376 -1.56 -0.69 0.88
C GLY A 376 -0.59 0.38 0.37
N ALA A 377 -0.42 1.49 1.11
CA ALA A 377 0.59 2.49 0.76
C ALA A 377 2.02 1.96 0.98
N MET A 378 2.22 1.13 2.00
CA MET A 378 3.48 0.42 2.23
C MET A 378 3.75 -0.63 1.13
N LEU A 379 2.72 -1.33 0.66
CA LEU A 379 2.84 -2.23 -0.51
C LEU A 379 3.21 -1.45 -1.77
N ALA A 380 2.62 -0.27 -1.99
CA ALA A 380 2.98 0.61 -3.10
C ALA A 380 4.44 1.08 -3.02
N MET A 381 4.97 1.36 -1.82
CA MET A 381 6.39 1.67 -1.62
C MET A 381 7.27 0.49 -2.04
N LEU A 382 6.93 -0.74 -1.65
CA LEU A 382 7.66 -1.94 -2.07
C LEU A 382 7.59 -2.16 -3.60
N ASP A 383 6.42 -1.94 -4.20
CA ASP A 383 6.22 -2.05 -5.64
C ASP A 383 7.04 -1.01 -6.43
N LEU A 384 7.23 0.18 -5.88
CA LEU A 384 8.04 1.25 -6.48
C LEU A 384 9.54 1.09 -6.21
N LEU A 385 9.92 0.34 -5.17
CA LEU A 385 11.32 0.07 -4.81
C LEU A 385 12.10 -0.52 -5.99
N ALA A 386 11.50 -1.49 -6.67
CA ALA A 386 12.07 -2.12 -7.87
C ALA A 386 12.20 -1.17 -9.06
N SER A 387 11.41 -0.11 -9.08
CA SER A 387 11.37 0.88 -10.15
C SER A 387 12.41 1.99 -9.96
N VAL A 388 13.12 2.05 -8.84
CA VAL A 388 14.21 3.01 -8.61
C VAL A 388 15.42 2.62 -9.45
N GLY A 389 15.85 3.52 -10.33
CA GLY A 389 17.03 3.32 -11.16
C GLY A 389 17.61 4.62 -11.67
N SER A 390 18.92 4.64 -11.93
CA SER A 390 19.63 5.75 -12.55
C SER A 390 20.80 5.21 -13.36
N VAL A 391 20.85 5.55 -14.66
CA VAL A 391 21.96 5.16 -15.54
C VAL A 391 23.23 5.94 -15.19
N ALA A 392 23.09 7.19 -14.75
CA ALA A 392 24.22 8.06 -14.43
C ALA A 392 24.81 7.83 -13.03
N GLN A 393 23.97 7.41 -12.07
CA GLN A 393 24.36 7.22 -10.66
C GLN A 393 23.73 5.93 -10.09
N PRO A 394 24.19 4.74 -10.53
CA PRO A 394 23.63 3.47 -10.07
C PRO A 394 23.84 3.23 -8.57
N GLU A 395 24.98 3.67 -8.01
CA GLU A 395 25.27 3.54 -6.57
C GLU A 395 24.29 4.34 -5.70
N HIS A 396 24.00 5.60 -6.06
CA HIS A 396 23.00 6.41 -5.36
C HIS A 396 21.57 5.86 -5.52
N ALA A 397 21.27 5.21 -6.66
CA ALA A 397 19.98 4.54 -6.83
C ALA A 397 19.83 3.38 -5.84
N LEU A 398 20.89 2.59 -5.66
CA LEU A 398 20.95 1.53 -4.66
C LEU A 398 20.88 2.07 -3.22
N ASP A 399 21.53 3.20 -2.92
CA ASP A 399 21.41 3.85 -1.61
C ASP A 399 19.98 4.25 -1.29
N LEU A 400 19.23 4.78 -2.28
CA LEU A 400 17.81 5.09 -2.10
C LEU A 400 16.98 3.83 -1.87
N GLN A 401 17.22 2.77 -2.64
CA GLN A 401 16.55 1.48 -2.41
C GLN A 401 16.85 0.93 -1.01
N LEU A 402 18.10 1.01 -0.56
CA LEU A 402 18.52 0.54 0.75
C LEU A 402 17.88 1.37 1.87
N ALA A 403 17.82 2.69 1.73
CA ALA A 403 17.15 3.58 2.67
C ALA A 403 15.65 3.25 2.80
N VAL A 404 14.95 3.07 1.67
CA VAL A 404 13.53 2.69 1.67
C VAL A 404 13.33 1.28 2.25
N ALA A 405 14.17 0.31 1.91
CA ALA A 405 14.10 -1.04 2.47
C ALA A 405 14.28 -1.05 4.00
N ASN A 406 15.19 -0.22 4.52
CA ASN A 406 15.37 -0.05 5.97
C ASN A 406 14.15 0.62 6.64
N ILE A 407 13.51 1.60 5.99
CA ILE A 407 12.25 2.19 6.48
C ILE A 407 11.13 1.15 6.52
N LEU A 408 10.99 0.33 5.47
CA LEU A 408 9.99 -0.74 5.45
C LEU A 408 10.27 -1.78 6.55
N GLN A 409 11.54 -2.14 6.76
CA GLN A 409 11.96 -3.06 7.80
C GLN A 409 11.74 -2.51 9.23
N SER A 410 11.92 -1.21 9.45
CA SER A 410 11.66 -0.59 10.75
C SER A 410 10.17 -0.52 11.07
N LEU A 411 9.32 -0.29 10.05
CA LEU A 411 7.85 -0.27 10.21
C LEU A 411 7.30 -1.63 10.68
N VAL A 412 7.88 -2.76 10.27
CA VAL A 412 7.45 -4.10 10.72
C VAL A 412 8.09 -4.55 12.03
N HIS A 413 8.59 -3.62 12.85
CA HIS A 413 9.22 -3.99 14.12
C HIS A 413 8.22 -4.46 15.18
N THR A 414 7.04 -3.85 15.24
CA THR A 414 6.00 -4.17 16.22
C THR A 414 5.10 -5.31 15.74
N GLU A 415 4.64 -6.14 16.67
CA GLU A 415 3.72 -7.27 16.39
C GLU A 415 2.43 -6.79 15.70
N ARG A 416 1.87 -5.67 16.16
CA ARG A 416 0.70 -5.04 15.52
C ARG A 416 0.94 -4.76 14.03
N ASN A 417 2.07 -4.14 13.69
CA ASN A 417 2.38 -3.82 12.31
C ASN A 417 2.67 -5.09 11.49
N GLN A 418 3.27 -6.13 12.11
CA GLN A 418 3.45 -7.42 11.46
C GLN A 418 2.10 -8.07 11.11
N GLN A 419 1.15 -8.11 12.04
CA GLN A 419 -0.19 -8.64 11.79
C GLN A 419 -0.88 -7.91 10.63
N VAL A 420 -0.93 -6.58 10.69
CA VAL A 420 -1.57 -5.75 9.65
C VAL A 420 -0.93 -5.96 8.28
N MET A 421 0.40 -6.09 8.21
CA MET A 421 1.09 -6.31 6.95
C MET A 421 1.01 -7.76 6.45
N CYS A 422 0.85 -8.74 7.33
CA CYS A 422 0.56 -10.13 6.94
C CYS A 422 -0.83 -10.23 6.31
N GLU A 423 -1.85 -9.65 6.94
CA GLU A 423 -3.21 -9.56 6.40
C GLU A 423 -3.27 -8.79 5.05
N ALA A 424 -2.34 -7.86 4.85
CA ALA A 424 -2.19 -7.14 3.58
C ALA A 424 -1.41 -7.92 2.50
N GLY A 425 -0.77 -9.04 2.85
CA GLY A 425 -0.01 -9.88 1.91
C GLY A 425 1.42 -9.41 1.62
N LEU A 426 2.06 -8.66 2.54
CA LEU A 426 3.43 -8.15 2.32
C LEU A 426 4.46 -9.27 2.10
N HIS A 427 4.37 -10.35 2.87
CA HIS A 427 5.22 -11.53 2.77
C HIS A 427 5.20 -12.16 1.36
N ALA A 428 4.02 -12.37 0.76
CA ALA A 428 3.88 -12.80 -0.63
C ALA A 428 4.47 -11.77 -1.62
N ARG A 429 4.18 -10.48 -1.41
CA ARG A 429 4.64 -9.42 -2.31
C ARG A 429 6.17 -9.27 -2.32
N LEU A 430 6.83 -9.49 -1.18
CA LEU A 430 8.29 -9.51 -1.07
C LEU A 430 8.92 -10.56 -1.96
N LEU A 431 8.37 -11.78 -1.98
CA LEU A 431 8.86 -12.84 -2.86
C LEU A 431 8.64 -12.48 -4.34
N GLN A 432 7.45 -11.97 -4.67
CA GLN A 432 7.12 -11.63 -6.06
C GLN A 432 8.01 -10.50 -6.64
N ARG A 433 8.35 -9.50 -5.81
CA ARG A 433 9.08 -8.28 -6.24
C ARG A 433 10.58 -8.34 -5.97
N CYS A 434 11.01 -9.04 -4.94
CA CYS A 434 12.38 -9.02 -4.45
C CYS A 434 13.04 -10.41 -4.45
N SER A 435 12.52 -11.38 -5.20
CA SER A 435 13.06 -12.74 -5.27
C SER A 435 14.56 -12.79 -5.54
N ALA A 436 15.09 -11.94 -6.44
CA ALA A 436 16.51 -11.95 -6.77
C ALA A 436 17.39 -11.51 -5.57
N ALA A 437 17.02 -10.41 -4.92
CA ALA A 437 17.73 -9.92 -3.72
C ALA A 437 17.57 -10.83 -2.50
N LEU A 438 16.43 -11.54 -2.36
CA LEU A 438 16.26 -12.57 -1.34
C LEU A 438 17.03 -13.86 -1.67
N ALA A 439 17.27 -14.12 -2.96
CA ALA A 439 17.98 -15.30 -3.42
C ALA A 439 19.50 -15.20 -3.22
N ASP A 440 20.05 -13.99 -3.21
CA ASP A 440 21.48 -13.67 -3.22
C ASP A 440 21.90 -13.02 -1.89
N GLU A 441 22.76 -13.69 -1.10
CA GLU A 441 23.24 -13.18 0.20
C GLU A 441 24.17 -11.96 0.04
N ASP A 442 24.84 -11.83 -1.12
CA ASP A 442 25.78 -10.74 -1.39
C ASP A 442 25.06 -9.46 -1.86
N HIS A 443 23.76 -9.56 -2.15
CA HIS A 443 22.97 -8.42 -2.59
C HIS A 443 22.78 -7.41 -1.44
N ALA A 444 23.07 -6.13 -1.66
CA ALA A 444 23.01 -5.10 -0.60
C ALA A 444 21.61 -4.96 0.07
N LEU A 445 20.53 -5.22 -0.68
CA LEU A 445 19.16 -5.24 -0.14
C LEU A 445 18.80 -6.53 0.62
N HIS A 446 19.62 -7.58 0.57
CA HIS A 446 19.33 -8.86 1.22
C HIS A 446 19.05 -8.72 2.72
N PRO A 447 19.92 -8.05 3.53
CA PRO A 447 19.72 -8.01 4.98
C PRO A 447 18.39 -7.37 5.45
N PRO A 448 17.96 -6.17 4.96
CA PRO A 448 16.68 -5.61 5.38
C PRO A 448 15.49 -6.43 4.88
N LEU A 449 15.55 -6.96 3.66
CA LEU A 449 14.45 -7.75 3.08
C LEU A 449 14.28 -9.09 3.79
N GLN A 450 15.37 -9.78 4.10
CA GLN A 450 15.36 -11.04 4.84
C GLN A 450 14.78 -10.84 6.24
N ARG A 451 15.27 -9.87 7.01
CA ARG A 451 14.75 -9.59 8.37
C ARG A 451 13.27 -9.24 8.37
N MET A 452 12.82 -8.49 7.37
CA MET A 452 11.40 -8.17 7.21
C MET A 452 10.58 -9.43 6.90
N PHE A 453 11.05 -10.29 5.99
CA PHE A 453 10.39 -11.55 5.67
C PHE A 453 10.31 -12.49 6.88
N GLU A 454 11.41 -12.65 7.63
CA GLU A 454 11.46 -13.47 8.87
C GLU A 454 10.42 -13.04 9.90
N ARG A 455 10.30 -11.74 10.15
CA ARG A 455 9.31 -11.18 11.08
C ARG A 455 7.87 -11.42 10.63
N LEU A 456 7.60 -11.27 9.33
CA LEU A 456 6.26 -11.50 8.80
C LEU A 456 5.90 -12.99 8.80
N ALA A 457 6.84 -13.85 8.43
CA ALA A 457 6.62 -15.29 8.40
C ALA A 457 6.51 -15.89 9.81
N SER A 458 7.26 -15.39 10.79
CA SER A 458 7.07 -15.79 12.20
C SER A 458 5.71 -15.36 12.75
N GLN A 459 5.16 -14.25 12.27
CA GLN A 459 3.81 -13.81 12.62
C GLN A 459 2.71 -14.66 11.96
N ALA A 460 2.76 -14.81 10.63
CA ALA A 460 1.77 -15.55 9.85
C ALA A 460 2.36 -16.00 8.51
N LEU A 461 2.81 -17.25 8.45
CA LEU A 461 3.35 -17.86 7.24
C LEU A 461 2.30 -18.68 6.50
N GLU A 462 1.92 -18.23 5.30
CA GLU A 462 1.02 -18.98 4.43
C GLU A 462 1.73 -20.14 3.69
N PRO A 463 1.06 -21.29 3.46
CA PRO A 463 1.63 -22.43 2.74
C PRO A 463 2.20 -22.10 1.36
N MET A 464 1.50 -21.25 0.60
CA MET A 464 1.94 -20.85 -0.75
C MET A 464 3.17 -19.96 -0.71
N VAL A 465 3.25 -19.07 0.29
CA VAL A 465 4.39 -18.17 0.48
C VAL A 465 5.61 -18.93 0.94
N LEU A 466 5.48 -19.91 1.85
CA LEU A 466 6.59 -20.79 2.19
C LEU A 466 7.11 -21.51 0.95
N ARG A 467 6.20 -22.08 0.15
CA ARG A 467 6.58 -22.81 -1.06
C ARG A 467 7.31 -21.91 -2.07
N GLU A 468 6.90 -20.66 -2.20
CA GLU A 468 7.57 -19.70 -3.08
C GLU A 468 8.96 -19.31 -2.54
N PHE A 469 9.10 -19.07 -1.23
CA PHE A 469 10.39 -18.77 -0.59
C PHE A 469 11.39 -19.92 -0.80
N LEU A 470 10.92 -21.16 -0.68
CA LEU A 470 11.75 -22.34 -0.87
C LEU A 470 12.10 -22.62 -2.34
N ARG A 471 11.35 -22.02 -3.27
CA ARG A 471 11.64 -22.06 -4.71
C ARG A 471 12.52 -20.89 -5.18
N LEU A 472 12.94 -20.00 -4.27
CA LEU A 472 13.93 -18.97 -4.60
C LEU A 472 15.21 -19.65 -5.12
N ALA A 473 15.60 -19.31 -6.36
CA ALA A 473 16.73 -19.87 -7.12
C ALA A 473 16.50 -21.20 -7.88
N SER A 474 15.30 -21.43 -8.46
CA SER A 474 14.86 -22.75 -8.99
C SER A 474 14.79 -23.78 -7.85
N PRO A 475 14.14 -24.96 -7.99
CA PRO A 475 13.96 -25.88 -6.85
C PRO A 475 15.32 -26.29 -6.26
N LEU A 476 15.72 -25.60 -5.19
CA LEU A 476 16.87 -25.76 -4.30
C LEU A 476 18.27 -25.92 -4.89
N ASN A 477 18.45 -25.94 -6.22
CA ASN A 477 19.74 -25.85 -6.92
C ASN A 477 20.89 -26.64 -6.25
N CYS A 478 20.59 -27.84 -5.75
CA CYS A 478 21.43 -28.47 -4.76
C CYS A 478 22.68 -29.09 -5.41
N GLY A 479 23.75 -28.31 -5.46
CA GLY A 479 25.09 -28.82 -5.76
C GLY A 479 25.76 -29.34 -4.50
N ALA A 480 26.62 -30.36 -4.62
CA ALA A 480 27.46 -30.80 -3.50
C ALA A 480 28.37 -29.65 -3.02
N TRP A 481 28.50 -29.48 -1.69
CA TRP A 481 29.34 -28.45 -1.05
C TRP A 481 30.83 -28.53 -1.46
N ASP A 482 31.31 -29.72 -1.84
CA ASP A 482 32.68 -29.92 -2.33
C ASP A 482 32.72 -30.43 -3.79
N LYS A 483 33.40 -29.67 -4.65
CA LYS A 483 33.65 -30.01 -6.07
C LYS A 483 34.51 -31.26 -6.25
N LYS A 484 35.33 -31.65 -5.26
CA LYS A 484 36.14 -32.87 -5.31
C LYS A 484 35.29 -34.15 -5.15
N LEU A 485 34.19 -34.04 -4.42
CA LEU A 485 33.27 -35.11 -4.11
C LEU A 485 32.33 -35.44 -5.30
N LEU A 486 32.02 -34.46 -6.15
CA LEU A 486 31.19 -34.61 -7.37
C LEU A 486 31.61 -35.74 -8.33
N LYS A 487 32.89 -36.17 -8.34
CA LYS A 487 33.36 -37.29 -9.18
C LYS A 487 33.01 -38.68 -8.62
N GLN A 488 32.67 -38.80 -7.33
CA GLN A 488 32.32 -40.07 -6.69
C GLN A 488 30.82 -40.37 -6.74
N TYR A 489 29.96 -39.37 -6.90
CA TYR A 489 28.51 -39.52 -6.79
C TYR A 489 27.85 -39.65 -8.16
N ARG A 490 27.48 -40.87 -8.55
CA ARG A 490 26.47 -41.09 -9.60
C ARG A 490 25.11 -40.68 -9.01
N VAL A 491 24.59 -39.53 -9.41
CA VAL A 491 23.16 -39.23 -9.23
C VAL A 491 22.39 -40.34 -9.93
N HIS A 492 21.71 -41.19 -9.18
CA HIS A 492 20.92 -42.28 -9.76
C HIS A 492 19.86 -41.69 -10.68
N LYS A 493 19.89 -42.07 -11.97
CA LYS A 493 18.72 -41.95 -12.84
C LYS A 493 17.55 -42.61 -12.11
N PRO A 494 16.37 -41.98 -12.03
CA PRO A 494 15.22 -42.62 -11.42
C PRO A 494 14.93 -43.91 -12.19
N SER A 495 14.98 -45.04 -11.47
CA SER A 495 14.60 -46.35 -11.98
C SER A 495 13.14 -46.27 -12.38
N SER A 496 12.86 -46.14 -13.68
CA SER A 496 11.54 -46.38 -14.22
C SER A 496 11.10 -47.79 -13.81
N LEU A 497 9.93 -47.86 -13.19
CA LEU A 497 9.14 -49.07 -12.93
C LEU A 497 9.39 -50.15 -14.00
N SER A 498 10.02 -51.25 -13.60
CA SER A 498 10.04 -52.49 -14.38
C SER A 498 8.64 -53.07 -14.39
N TYR A 499 7.87 -52.72 -15.42
CA TYR A 499 6.70 -53.48 -15.84
C TYR A 499 7.24 -54.70 -16.60
N GLU A 500 7.16 -55.88 -15.99
CA GLU A 500 7.36 -57.16 -16.66
C GLU A 500 6.06 -57.52 -17.42
N PRO A 501 6.12 -57.76 -18.74
CA PRO A 501 5.14 -58.63 -19.37
C PRO A 501 5.88 -59.73 -20.13
N GLU A 502 5.98 -60.92 -19.52
CA GLU A 502 6.20 -62.14 -20.30
C GLU A 502 4.92 -62.54 -21.06
N MET A 503 5.15 -63.08 -22.27
CA MET A 503 4.23 -63.76 -23.20
C MET A 503 3.38 -62.90 -24.16
N ARG A 504 3.92 -62.67 -25.37
CA ARG A 504 3.59 -63.48 -26.57
C ARG A 504 4.34 -63.00 -27.81
N ASN A 505 4.98 -63.96 -28.47
CA ASN A 505 5.41 -64.04 -29.87
C ASN A 505 4.90 -62.92 -30.80
N SER A 506 5.80 -62.32 -31.59
CA SER A 506 5.90 -62.50 -33.06
C SER A 506 6.96 -61.54 -33.64
N MET A 507 7.77 -62.08 -34.55
CA MET A 507 8.67 -61.35 -35.46
C MET A 507 8.01 -60.11 -36.09
N ILE A 508 8.79 -59.06 -36.37
CA ILE A 508 9.28 -58.72 -37.71
C ILE A 508 10.23 -57.52 -37.61
N THR A 509 11.37 -57.68 -38.27
CA THR A 509 12.40 -56.71 -38.62
C THR A 509 11.89 -55.64 -39.57
N SER A 510 12.28 -54.37 -39.39
CA SER A 510 12.63 -53.52 -40.54
C SER A 510 13.35 -52.25 -40.10
N VAL A 511 14.56 -52.12 -40.64
CA VAL A 511 15.40 -50.93 -40.72
C VAL A 511 14.83 -49.89 -41.70
N GLU A 512 15.32 -48.64 -41.54
CA GLU A 512 15.44 -47.53 -42.52
C GLU A 512 14.61 -46.25 -42.26
N GLY A 513 15.31 -45.10 -42.35
CA GLY A 513 14.70 -43.80 -42.66
C GLY A 513 15.37 -42.58 -42.01
N LEU A 514 16.40 -42.01 -42.67
CA LEU A 514 16.91 -40.66 -42.42
C LEU A 514 15.82 -39.58 -42.64
N GLY A 515 15.94 -38.44 -41.96
CA GLY A 515 15.31 -37.18 -42.39
C GLY A 515 15.36 -36.08 -41.34
N SER A 516 16.26 -35.11 -41.54
CA SER A 516 16.30 -33.82 -40.87
C SER A 516 15.25 -32.85 -41.44
N ASP A 517 14.95 -31.83 -40.65
CA ASP A 517 14.20 -30.59 -40.95
C ASP A 517 12.69 -30.61 -40.73
N ASN A 518 12.25 -29.86 -39.71
CA ASN A 518 11.23 -28.84 -39.92
C ASN A 518 11.32 -27.72 -38.87
N VAL A 519 11.32 -26.50 -39.40
CA VAL A 519 11.49 -25.20 -38.76
C VAL A 519 10.13 -24.47 -38.83
N PHE A 520 9.71 -23.89 -37.69
CA PHE A 520 8.54 -23.03 -37.40
C PHE A 520 7.13 -23.62 -37.34
N SER A 521 6.55 -23.61 -36.13
CA SER A 521 5.33 -22.82 -35.86
C SER A 521 5.27 -22.38 -34.39
N LEU A 522 5.30 -21.07 -34.16
CA LEU A 522 4.85 -20.41 -32.94
C LEU A 522 3.38 -20.76 -32.69
N HIS A 523 3.06 -21.20 -31.48
CA HIS A 523 1.81 -20.85 -30.81
C HIS A 523 2.04 -20.90 -29.30
N GLU A 524 1.84 -19.73 -28.66
CA GLU A 524 1.73 -19.61 -27.22
C GLU A 524 0.46 -20.31 -26.76
N ASP A 525 0.61 -21.45 -26.09
CA ASP A 525 -0.45 -22.02 -25.25
C ASP A 525 0.09 -22.19 -23.83
N ASN A 526 -0.51 -21.41 -22.92
CA ASN A 526 -0.33 -21.41 -21.47
C ASN A 526 -0.89 -22.70 -20.84
N HIS A 527 -0.32 -23.84 -21.19
CA HIS A 527 -0.50 -25.06 -20.41
C HIS A 527 0.65 -25.18 -19.41
N TYR A 528 0.31 -25.11 -18.12
CA TYR A 528 1.15 -25.52 -17.00
C TYR A 528 1.66 -26.95 -17.24
N ARG A 529 2.78 -27.09 -17.96
CA ARG A 529 3.52 -28.34 -18.07
C ARG A 529 4.17 -28.56 -16.71
N ILE A 530 3.53 -29.37 -15.88
CA ILE A 530 4.18 -30.00 -14.73
C ILE A 530 5.39 -30.75 -15.27
N SER A 531 6.58 -30.20 -15.03
CA SER A 531 7.86 -30.76 -15.41
C SER A 531 7.97 -32.20 -14.87
N LYS A 532 7.96 -33.20 -15.74
CA LYS A 532 8.08 -34.63 -15.38
C LYS A 532 9.51 -35.05 -15.00
N SER A 533 10.32 -34.13 -14.46
CA SER A 533 11.62 -34.41 -13.85
C SER A 533 11.85 -33.41 -12.72
N LEU A 534 11.90 -33.88 -11.48
CA LEU A 534 12.09 -33.07 -10.26
C LEU A 534 13.55 -32.57 -10.09
N VAL A 535 14.47 -33.02 -10.94
CA VAL A 535 15.88 -32.62 -10.88
C VAL A 535 16.33 -32.24 -12.28
N LYS A 536 16.42 -30.94 -12.57
CA LYS A 536 17.41 -30.46 -13.55
C LYS A 536 18.79 -30.75 -12.95
N SER A 537 19.77 -31.11 -13.77
CA SER A 537 21.17 -31.21 -13.33
C SER A 537 21.53 -29.98 -12.50
N ALA A 538 22.17 -30.18 -11.35
CA ALA A 538 22.60 -29.11 -10.44
C ALA A 538 23.65 -28.21 -11.11
N GLU A 539 23.19 -27.28 -11.95
CA GLU A 539 23.98 -26.14 -12.42
C GLU A 539 23.81 -25.02 -11.39
N GLY A 540 24.34 -25.21 -10.17
CA GLY A 540 24.09 -24.27 -9.07
C GLY A 540 24.91 -24.48 -7.80
N SER A 541 25.05 -23.39 -7.05
CA SER A 541 25.65 -23.32 -5.71
C SER A 541 24.76 -23.97 -4.64
N THR A 542 25.36 -24.38 -3.51
CA THR A 542 24.63 -24.90 -2.34
C THR A 542 23.58 -23.91 -1.81
N VAL A 543 22.56 -24.43 -1.13
CA VAL A 543 21.56 -23.60 -0.45
C VAL A 543 22.27 -22.74 0.61
N PRO A 544 22.12 -21.41 0.58
CA PRO A 544 22.85 -20.55 1.51
C PRO A 544 22.42 -20.79 2.98
N LEU A 545 23.38 -20.77 3.92
CA LEU A 545 23.13 -21.09 5.33
C LEU A 545 22.14 -20.10 5.98
N THR A 546 22.12 -18.84 5.53
CA THR A 546 21.15 -17.87 6.05
C THR A 546 19.72 -18.27 5.70
N ARG A 547 19.48 -18.88 4.52
CA ARG A 547 18.16 -19.36 4.11
C ARG A 547 17.68 -20.50 4.99
N VAL A 548 18.58 -21.39 5.40
CA VAL A 548 18.28 -22.45 6.36
C VAL A 548 17.97 -21.87 7.74
N LYS A 549 18.78 -20.92 8.23
CA LYS A 549 18.52 -20.23 9.51
C LYS A 549 17.20 -19.47 9.51
N CYS A 550 16.90 -18.78 8.42
CA CYS A 550 15.65 -18.08 8.17
C CYS A 550 14.48 -19.05 8.27
N LEU A 551 14.58 -20.20 7.60
CA LEU A 551 13.55 -21.24 7.61
C LEU A 551 13.32 -21.85 8.99
N VAL A 552 14.39 -22.11 9.75
CA VAL A 552 14.28 -22.54 11.15
C VAL A 552 13.60 -21.45 11.98
N SER A 553 14.02 -20.20 11.87
CA SER A 553 13.43 -19.05 12.58
C SER A 553 11.93 -18.93 12.32
N MET A 554 11.50 -18.99 11.06
CA MET A 554 10.09 -18.86 10.66
C MET A 554 9.21 -20.05 11.07
N THR A 555 9.79 -21.24 11.26
CA THR A 555 9.05 -22.46 11.59
C THR A 555 9.16 -22.86 13.06
N THR A 556 10.02 -22.18 13.84
CA THR A 556 10.16 -22.42 15.28
C THR A 556 9.14 -21.55 16.02
N PRO A 557 8.19 -22.14 16.78
CA PRO A 557 7.20 -21.36 17.52
C PRO A 557 7.87 -20.49 18.58
N HIS A 558 7.71 -19.17 18.51
CA HIS A 558 8.23 -18.25 19.52
C HIS A 558 7.37 -18.16 20.78
N ASP A 559 6.07 -18.48 20.70
CA ASP A 559 5.19 -18.54 21.85
C ASP A 559 4.04 -19.56 21.66
N ILE A 560 4.13 -20.70 22.35
CA ILE A 560 3.22 -21.86 22.20
C ILE A 560 1.79 -21.55 22.75
N ARG A 561 1.59 -20.43 23.46
CA ARG A 561 0.40 -20.24 24.30
C ARG A 561 -0.74 -19.39 23.72
N LEU A 562 -0.59 -18.72 22.57
CA LEU A 562 -1.54 -17.67 22.17
C LEU A 562 -2.27 -17.87 20.82
N HIS A 563 -1.90 -18.82 19.96
CA HIS A 563 -2.52 -18.95 18.65
C HIS A 563 -3.19 -20.31 18.41
N GLY A 564 -4.52 -20.34 18.60
CA GLY A 564 -5.41 -21.47 18.30
C GLY A 564 -5.69 -21.71 16.81
N SER A 565 -4.75 -21.42 15.92
CA SER A 565 -4.86 -21.69 14.49
C SER A 565 -3.50 -22.13 13.93
N SER A 566 -3.15 -23.40 14.18
CA SER A 566 -1.93 -24.03 13.67
C SER A 566 -2.09 -24.42 12.20
N VAL A 567 -2.00 -23.46 11.29
CA VAL A 567 -1.81 -23.76 9.86
C VAL A 567 -0.31 -23.87 9.63
N THR A 568 0.26 -25.04 9.89
CA THR A 568 1.65 -25.33 9.50
C THR A 568 1.71 -25.47 7.97
N PRO A 569 2.64 -24.78 7.31
CA PRO A 569 2.70 -24.78 5.86
C PRO A 569 3.10 -26.14 5.27
N ALA A 570 2.52 -26.48 4.13
CA ALA A 570 2.65 -27.79 3.53
C ALA A 570 3.70 -27.91 2.43
N PHE A 571 4.63 -28.85 2.67
CA PHE A 571 5.62 -29.46 1.76
C PHE A 571 6.69 -28.54 1.14
N VAL A 572 7.96 -28.92 1.33
CA VAL A 572 9.05 -28.86 0.34
C VAL A 572 10.07 -29.99 0.58
N GLU A 573 10.48 -30.63 -0.52
CA GLU A 573 11.54 -31.62 -0.66
C GLU A 573 12.92 -30.94 -0.70
N PHE A 574 13.92 -31.48 0.00
CA PHE A 574 15.30 -30.98 0.05
C PHE A 574 16.32 -32.02 -0.44
N ASP A 575 17.49 -31.53 -0.86
CA ASP A 575 18.65 -32.32 -1.28
C ASP A 575 19.03 -33.40 -0.28
N THR A 576 19.18 -34.63 -0.76
CA THR A 576 19.66 -35.77 0.04
C THR A 576 21.16 -36.01 -0.15
N SER A 577 21.94 -34.99 -0.56
CA SER A 577 23.40 -35.08 -0.64
C SER A 577 24.04 -35.25 0.75
N LEU A 578 25.26 -35.81 0.80
CA LEU A 578 25.92 -36.21 2.06
C LEU A 578 26.16 -35.08 3.06
N GLU A 579 26.18 -33.84 2.59
CA GLU A 579 26.30 -32.62 3.40
C GLU A 579 25.14 -31.71 3.00
N GLY A 580 23.96 -31.97 3.57
CA GLY A 580 22.72 -31.25 3.28
C GLY A 580 21.75 -31.30 4.46
N PHE A 581 20.96 -30.24 4.61
CA PHE A 581 19.85 -30.20 5.56
C PHE A 581 18.65 -30.95 4.97
N GLY A 582 18.26 -32.08 5.58
CA GLY A 582 17.06 -32.82 5.21
C GLY A 582 15.85 -32.35 6.02
N CYS A 583 14.73 -32.08 5.34
CA CYS A 583 13.44 -31.88 5.99
C CYS A 583 12.51 -33.03 5.60
N LEU A 584 11.96 -33.72 6.60
CA LEU A 584 10.93 -34.73 6.40
C LEU A 584 9.59 -34.17 6.89
N PHE A 585 8.66 -33.93 5.97
CA PHE A 585 7.29 -33.52 6.28
C PHE A 585 6.26 -34.52 5.76
N LEU A 586 5.38 -34.99 6.64
CA LEU A 586 4.31 -35.94 6.28
C LEU A 586 2.94 -35.26 6.34
N PRO A 587 2.25 -35.08 5.20
CA PRO A 587 1.22 -34.05 5.06
C PRO A 587 -0.07 -34.30 5.83
N SER A 588 -0.40 -35.53 6.20
CA SER A 588 -1.45 -35.86 7.16
C SER A 588 -1.57 -37.37 7.27
N LEU A 589 -1.61 -37.88 8.50
CA LEU A 589 -2.16 -39.20 8.78
C LEU A 589 -3.62 -39.02 9.14
N ALA A 590 -4.54 -39.45 8.28
CA ALA A 590 -5.95 -39.48 8.63
C ALA A 590 -6.20 -40.72 9.51
N PRO A 591 -6.81 -40.57 10.71
CA PRO A 591 -7.26 -41.74 11.46
C PRO A 591 -8.26 -42.52 10.62
N HIS A 592 -8.15 -43.84 10.65
CA HIS A 592 -9.13 -44.71 10.02
C HIS A 592 -10.43 -44.59 10.82
N ASN A 593 -11.41 -43.85 10.32
CA ASN A 593 -12.74 -43.82 10.93
C ASN A 593 -13.36 -45.21 10.72
N ALA A 594 -13.47 -45.98 11.80
CA ALA A 594 -14.27 -47.19 11.80
C ALA A 594 -15.73 -46.81 11.45
N PRO A 595 -16.45 -47.61 10.65
CA PRO A 595 -17.85 -47.34 10.38
C PRO A 595 -18.62 -47.41 11.70
N SER A 596 -19.06 -46.26 12.22
CA SER A 596 -20.02 -46.24 13.32
C SER A 596 -21.37 -46.63 12.75
N ASN A 597 -21.77 -47.89 12.94
CA ASN A 597 -23.17 -48.27 12.95
C ASN A 597 -23.85 -47.48 14.06
N ASN A 598 -24.43 -46.34 13.73
CA ASN A 598 -25.64 -45.78 14.36
C ASN A 598 -26.11 -44.58 13.54
N ALA A 599 -27.27 -44.77 12.92
CA ALA A 599 -28.03 -43.71 12.27
C ALA A 599 -28.55 -42.70 13.30
N VAL A 600 -28.82 -41.49 12.80
CA VAL A 600 -29.58 -40.37 13.39
C VAL A 600 -28.76 -39.31 14.14
N THR A 601 -28.17 -38.38 13.38
CA THR A 601 -28.29 -36.92 13.61
C THR A 601 -27.86 -36.16 12.35
N THR A 602 -28.71 -35.26 11.85
CA THR A 602 -28.47 -34.37 10.72
C THR A 602 -27.39 -33.33 11.02
N GLY A 603 -26.20 -33.55 10.47
CA GLY A 603 -25.11 -32.59 10.35
C GLY A 603 -24.14 -33.14 9.31
N LEU A 604 -23.76 -32.34 8.31
CA LEU A 604 -22.95 -32.71 7.14
C LEU A 604 -21.81 -33.68 7.51
N THR A 605 -21.99 -34.96 7.24
CA THR A 605 -21.00 -36.00 7.50
C THR A 605 -19.98 -36.03 6.36
N ASP A 606 -18.76 -35.65 6.69
CA ASP A 606 -17.55 -35.84 5.89
C ASP A 606 -17.47 -37.30 5.41
N GLY A 607 -17.22 -37.50 4.12
CA GLY A 607 -17.21 -38.83 3.50
C GLY A 607 -16.25 -39.78 4.21
N ALA A 608 -16.72 -41.00 4.50
CA ALA A 608 -15.94 -42.05 5.13
C ALA A 608 -14.63 -42.32 4.34
N VAL A 609 -13.48 -41.98 4.94
CA VAL A 609 -12.16 -42.23 4.35
C VAL A 609 -11.80 -43.70 4.57
N VAL A 610 -12.31 -44.56 3.68
CA VAL A 610 -11.82 -45.93 3.51
C VAL A 610 -10.52 -45.85 2.72
N SER A 611 -9.49 -46.57 3.18
CA SER A 611 -8.15 -46.65 2.60
C SER A 611 -8.20 -46.74 1.06
N GLY A 612 -7.55 -45.81 0.35
CA GLY A 612 -7.49 -45.82 -1.12
C GLY A 612 -7.33 -44.45 -1.78
N ILE A 613 -6.84 -44.48 -3.03
CA ILE A 613 -6.80 -43.36 -3.98
C ILE A 613 -8.24 -42.91 -4.23
N GLY A 614 -8.74 -42.01 -3.38
CA GLY A 614 -10.08 -41.45 -3.50
C GLY A 614 -10.10 -40.39 -4.59
N SER A 615 -10.99 -40.54 -5.56
CA SER A 615 -11.30 -39.55 -6.59
C SER A 615 -12.12 -38.41 -5.99
N GLY A 616 -11.54 -37.21 -5.90
CA GLY A 616 -12.22 -35.99 -5.45
C GLY A 616 -11.22 -34.91 -4.97
N GLU A 617 -11.63 -33.64 -4.99
CA GLU A 617 -10.90 -32.55 -4.35
C GLU A 617 -10.93 -32.75 -2.84
N ARG A 618 -9.78 -33.07 -2.24
CA ARG A 618 -9.65 -33.22 -0.78
C ARG A 618 -9.27 -31.88 -0.18
N PHE A 619 -10.01 -31.44 0.84
CA PHE A 619 -9.56 -30.33 1.68
C PHE A 619 -8.24 -30.71 2.36
N PHE A 620 -7.23 -29.86 2.19
CA PHE A 620 -5.88 -30.10 2.67
C PHE A 620 -5.34 -28.87 3.43
N PRO A 621 -4.89 -29.05 4.69
CA PRO A 621 -4.89 -30.29 5.48
C PRO A 621 -6.31 -30.72 5.93
N PRO A 622 -6.56 -32.02 6.19
CA PRO A 622 -7.82 -32.50 6.76
C PRO A 622 -8.02 -31.92 8.17
N PRO A 623 -9.24 -31.54 8.60
CA PRO A 623 -9.49 -30.98 9.93
C PRO A 623 -9.13 -31.91 11.09
N SER A 624 -9.00 -33.22 10.84
CA SER A 624 -8.59 -34.25 11.81
C SER A 624 -7.20 -34.86 11.52
N GLY A 625 -6.38 -34.22 10.68
CA GLY A 625 -5.05 -34.70 10.28
C GLY A 625 -3.92 -34.24 11.21
N LEU A 626 -2.81 -34.97 11.24
CA LEU A 626 -1.58 -34.58 11.93
C LEU A 626 -0.49 -34.20 10.92
N SER A 627 0.05 -32.98 11.02
CA SER A 627 1.23 -32.52 10.27
C SER A 627 2.50 -32.67 11.12
N TYR A 628 3.50 -33.38 10.60
CA TYR A 628 4.80 -33.59 11.28
C TYR A 628 5.92 -33.01 10.43
N SER A 629 6.74 -32.13 11.01
CA SER A 629 7.96 -31.57 10.40
C SER A 629 9.14 -31.84 11.33
N SER A 630 10.26 -32.33 10.78
CA SER A 630 11.50 -32.50 11.55
C SER A 630 12.73 -32.09 10.75
N TRP A 631 13.66 -31.43 11.44
CA TRP A 631 14.98 -31.05 10.95
C TRP A 631 16.02 -31.98 11.55
N PHE A 632 16.94 -32.47 10.73
CA PHE A 632 18.08 -33.25 11.21
C PHE A 632 19.34 -32.91 10.41
N CYS A 633 20.48 -32.90 11.10
CA CYS A 633 21.81 -32.74 10.50
C CYS A 633 22.62 -33.99 10.83
N ILE A 634 23.28 -34.56 9.83
CA ILE A 634 24.14 -35.73 10.01
C ILE A 634 25.54 -35.33 9.60
N GLU A 635 26.37 -35.03 10.61
CA GLU A 635 27.76 -34.65 10.39
C GLU A 635 28.58 -35.82 9.87
N HIS A 636 28.34 -37.02 10.41
CA HIS A 636 29.09 -38.23 10.07
C HIS A 636 28.18 -39.47 10.04
N PHE A 637 28.27 -40.24 8.96
CA PHE A 637 27.65 -41.57 8.88
C PHE A 637 28.53 -42.61 9.57
N SER A 638 27.90 -43.54 10.29
CA SER A 638 28.57 -44.72 10.86
C SER A 638 29.27 -45.55 9.77
N SER A 639 30.53 -45.91 9.98
CA SER A 639 31.28 -46.81 9.10
C SER A 639 30.96 -48.29 9.38
N PRO A 640 31.03 -49.19 8.38
CA PRO A 640 30.91 -50.63 8.62
C PRO A 640 31.96 -51.12 9.63
N PRO A 641 31.64 -52.11 10.50
CA PRO A 641 30.46 -52.98 10.50
C PRO A 641 29.26 -52.45 11.32
N GLY A 642 29.38 -51.30 11.99
CA GLY A 642 28.36 -50.74 12.88
C GLY A 642 27.36 -49.82 12.19
N SER A 643 26.95 -50.09 10.96
CA SER A 643 25.99 -49.24 10.25
C SER A 643 24.59 -49.40 10.82
N HIS A 644 24.01 -48.37 11.39
CA HIS A 644 22.64 -48.41 11.95
C HIS A 644 21.76 -47.44 11.17
N PRO A 645 20.54 -47.83 10.76
CA PRO A 645 19.61 -46.92 10.14
C PRO A 645 19.14 -45.84 11.14
N VAL A 646 19.11 -44.58 10.72
CA VAL A 646 18.53 -43.48 11.52
C VAL A 646 17.04 -43.44 11.23
N ARG A 647 16.20 -43.79 12.21
CA ARG A 647 14.74 -43.76 12.08
C ARG A 647 14.24 -42.33 12.33
N LEU A 648 13.67 -41.71 11.29
CA LEU A 648 13.26 -40.30 11.32
C LEU A 648 11.79 -40.13 11.69
N LEU A 649 10.92 -41.01 11.18
CA LEU A 649 9.53 -41.11 11.63
C LEU A 649 9.01 -42.53 11.47
N THR A 650 8.21 -42.99 12.41
CA THR A 650 7.47 -44.24 12.31
C THR A 650 6.06 -44.02 12.83
N VAL A 651 5.08 -44.31 11.99
CA VAL A 651 3.67 -44.16 12.33
C VAL A 651 3.08 -45.54 12.52
N VAL A 652 2.49 -45.72 13.69
CA VAL A 652 1.88 -46.99 14.08
C VAL A 652 0.39 -46.81 14.22
N ARG A 653 -0.38 -47.61 13.49
CA ARG A 653 -1.83 -47.76 13.66
C ARG A 653 -2.10 -48.90 14.63
N ARG A 654 -2.94 -48.66 15.63
CA ARG A 654 -3.56 -49.71 16.44
C ARG A 654 -4.86 -50.13 15.75
N ALA A 655 -5.03 -51.42 15.49
CA ALA A 655 -6.29 -51.93 14.96
C ALA A 655 -7.33 -52.03 16.09
N ASN A 656 -8.52 -51.44 15.92
CA ASN A 656 -9.54 -51.40 16.98
C ASN A 656 -10.05 -52.80 17.40
N SER A 657 -9.88 -53.81 16.55
CA SER A 657 -10.34 -55.19 16.78
C SER A 657 -9.24 -56.18 17.18
N SER A 658 -7.97 -55.76 17.27
CA SER A 658 -6.85 -56.64 17.61
C SER A 658 -5.78 -55.89 18.42
N GLU A 659 -5.09 -56.56 19.35
CA GLU A 659 -3.93 -55.98 20.06
C GLU A 659 -2.69 -55.78 19.16
N GLN A 660 -2.82 -56.03 17.86
CA GLN A 660 -1.72 -55.89 16.91
C GLN A 660 -1.51 -54.43 16.48
N HIS A 661 -0.24 -54.04 16.49
CA HIS A 661 0.24 -52.73 16.07
C HIS A 661 0.87 -52.85 14.68
N TYR A 662 0.45 -52.01 13.74
CA TYR A 662 0.97 -51.99 12.38
C TYR A 662 1.71 -50.69 12.11
N VAL A 663 2.94 -50.80 11.63
CA VAL A 663 3.66 -49.67 11.03
C VAL A 663 3.02 -49.38 9.68
N CYS A 664 2.39 -48.22 9.53
CA CYS A 664 1.72 -47.81 8.29
C CYS A 664 2.58 -46.86 7.46
N LEU A 665 3.61 -46.27 8.09
CA LEU A 665 4.55 -45.38 7.45
C LEU A 665 5.84 -45.38 8.24
N ALA A 666 6.94 -45.63 7.55
CA ALA A 666 8.26 -45.51 8.13
C ALA A 666 9.18 -44.72 7.21
N VAL A 667 9.92 -43.81 7.82
CA VAL A 667 10.94 -43.03 7.14
C VAL A 667 12.24 -43.20 7.87
N VAL A 668 13.22 -43.71 7.14
CA VAL A 668 14.49 -44.18 7.69
C VAL A 668 15.61 -43.72 6.77
N LEU A 669 16.69 -43.22 7.34
CA LEU A 669 17.90 -42.95 6.60
C LEU A 669 18.86 -44.14 6.74
N SER A 670 19.14 -44.82 5.64
CA SER A 670 20.12 -45.91 5.61
C SER A 670 21.52 -45.32 5.61
N ALA A 671 22.29 -45.55 6.68
CA ALA A 671 23.69 -45.13 6.75
C ALA A 671 24.57 -45.89 5.75
N LYS A 672 24.20 -47.14 5.42
CA LYS A 672 24.91 -47.99 4.47
C LYS A 672 24.72 -47.52 3.03
N ASP A 673 23.46 -47.28 2.65
CA ASP A 673 23.08 -46.93 1.28
C ASP A 673 23.07 -45.41 1.05
N ARG A 674 23.26 -44.64 2.13
CA ARG A 674 23.22 -43.18 2.17
C ARG A 674 21.97 -42.62 1.48
N ALA A 675 20.84 -43.27 1.75
CA ALA A 675 19.57 -43.01 1.11
C ALA A 675 18.46 -42.84 2.13
N LEU A 676 17.49 -41.98 1.80
CA LEU A 676 16.24 -41.87 2.53
C LEU A 676 15.27 -42.93 2.01
N ILE A 677 14.84 -43.83 2.90
CA ILE A 677 13.89 -44.89 2.62
C ILE A 677 12.54 -44.45 3.19
N VAL A 678 11.54 -44.33 2.33
CA VAL A 678 10.15 -44.09 2.70
C VAL A 678 9.35 -45.34 2.38
N SER A 679 8.82 -46.00 3.41
CA SER A 679 7.98 -47.20 3.29
C SER A 679 6.58 -46.91 3.77
N THR A 680 5.59 -47.15 2.91
CA THR A 680 4.15 -47.15 3.25
C THR A 680 3.60 -48.58 3.38
N LYS A 681 4.48 -49.59 3.32
CA LYS A 681 4.09 -51.00 3.44
C LYS A 681 3.68 -51.26 4.88
N GLU A 682 2.46 -51.79 5.07
CA GLU A 682 1.99 -52.19 6.39
C GLU A 682 2.77 -53.41 6.89
N GLU A 683 3.46 -53.26 8.02
CA GLU A 683 4.20 -54.33 8.67
C GLU A 683 3.88 -54.39 10.17
N LEU A 684 3.85 -55.58 10.75
CA LEU A 684 3.66 -55.75 12.20
C LEU A 684 4.83 -55.10 12.94
N LEU A 685 4.53 -54.25 13.92
CA LEU A 685 5.55 -53.56 14.73
C LEU A 685 6.53 -54.54 15.40
N GLN A 686 6.06 -55.74 15.74
CA GLN A 686 6.89 -56.81 16.34
C GLN A 686 7.99 -57.34 15.39
N ASN A 687 7.82 -57.18 14.08
CA ASN A 687 8.79 -57.58 13.06
C ASN A 687 9.69 -56.41 12.62
N TYR A 688 9.47 -55.20 13.13
CA TYR A 688 10.13 -53.97 12.69
C TYR A 688 11.39 -53.69 13.55
N GLY A 689 12.45 -54.45 13.28
CA GLY A 689 13.74 -54.45 13.98
C GLY A 689 14.87 -53.73 13.24
#